data_AF-A0A6G3LDL6-F1
#
_entry.id   AF-A0A6G3LDL6-F1
#
_cell.length_a   1.000
_cell.length_b   1.000
_cell.length_c   1.000
_cell.angle_alpha   90.00
_cell.angle_beta   90.00
_cell.angle_gamma   90.00
#
_symmetry.space_group_name_H-M   'P 1'
#
loop_
_entity.id
_entity.type
_entity.pdbx_description
1 polymer ?
#
loop_
_entity_poly.entity_id
_entity_poly.type
_entity_poly.pdbx_seq_one_letter_code
_entity_poly.pdbx_strand_id
1 'polypeptide(L)'
;MQVLAYLSERDLHLKNMLPELNRKLSKLTPSELNALRISLMKGTINNLSDWMRNIAESLLQGIAEVERVLKSLLKVGESLSAGTLVITRKSDEGFYVLSPDPLTYIQASGRTSRFLNDKMTLGLSVIFELDIKNIEAFRRKMNIFSRNFELKKLSELNLKEISNLLDSSRRGERGVKSFRPAKSLLMIVESPNKARTIAWYFGRPSRRKFGKIVAYEVPIIDDETLDTYLVTIVATKGHMYDLITDEGIGLHGVILSGDEFIPVYTPISKCYSCGRTFSNLEGVCPYCGERLKIGRSTEILQALRKLSLESEEVVIATDPDIEGEKIAWDVYLMLKPFSKRISRAEFHEVTPDAIVKSLRNLREVNSARVAAQIVRRITDRWIGFPLSTLLKEKYGKPWLGAGRVQIPVLGWSINRYVEWKRDAGYFVKVKGDNGIEITYFRKKREDAEALANAIMKQGYLEVHSFEKKTEEFNPAPPYTTDSLLFDAGKRLKLGATYAMKLLQDLFEAGLITYHRTDSTHISNKGIQVAKEYFDKVIRRPDLFFPRAWGKEGAHEAIRPTKPIDAEELKRQILDGSVKVPLNFSPRHFELYDMIFRRFIAGQARASLVEKAVLKLKSPEGDIVEKEIVLREVQDGALSVGKAEFNLNAESIAASGKVIVRKEMIAIYRSSLTPLHSEGSLIKLMKEREIGRPSTYAKTIDSLKRHGYVIISSKRGFVVPTKTGIEIHEFLTTNYTDLVTEEATRDLEKKMDAIESGRDAYEKVTSELYEKLRTIGLLSKSVLNTNAQGFLGEALT
;
A
#
# COMPACT_ATOMS: atom_id res chain seq x y z
N MET A 1 20.52 -11.94 -16.16
CA MET A 1 19.92 -11.32 -14.95
C MET A 1 19.58 -12.34 -13.87
N GLN A 2 18.72 -13.34 -14.10
CA GLN A 2 18.37 -14.33 -13.06
C GLN A 2 19.60 -15.04 -12.47
N VAL A 3 20.46 -15.59 -13.34
CA VAL A 3 21.72 -16.23 -12.95
C VAL A 3 22.65 -15.25 -12.22
N LEU A 4 22.76 -14.02 -12.73
CA LEU A 4 23.59 -12.97 -12.12
C LEU A 4 23.10 -12.64 -10.70
N ALA A 5 21.79 -12.53 -10.49
CA ALA A 5 21.20 -12.31 -9.18
C ALA A 5 21.50 -13.47 -8.22
N TYR A 6 21.37 -14.71 -8.67
CA TYR A 6 21.72 -15.88 -7.87
C TYR A 6 23.21 -15.92 -7.47
N LEU A 7 24.11 -15.68 -8.42
CA LEU A 7 25.55 -15.72 -8.17
C LEU A 7 26.07 -14.52 -7.39
N SER A 8 25.34 -13.40 -7.38
CA SER A 8 25.71 -12.20 -6.61
C SER A 8 25.77 -12.42 -5.10
N GLU A 9 25.14 -13.48 -4.59
CA GLU A 9 25.27 -13.88 -3.18
C GLU A 9 26.63 -14.50 -2.87
N ARG A 10 27.34 -14.99 -3.89
CA ARG A 10 28.57 -15.78 -3.79
C ARG A 10 29.80 -15.07 -4.35
N ASP A 11 29.62 -14.02 -5.13
CA ASP A 11 30.70 -13.24 -5.74
C ASP A 11 30.45 -11.73 -5.56
N LEU A 12 31.44 -11.04 -4.96
CA LEU A 12 31.36 -9.62 -4.62
C LEU A 12 31.34 -8.72 -5.87
N HIS A 13 31.99 -9.14 -6.96
CA HIS A 13 32.04 -8.37 -8.19
C HIS A 13 30.67 -8.39 -8.89
N LEU A 14 30.06 -9.58 -8.99
CA LEU A 14 28.69 -9.72 -9.49
C LEU A 14 27.67 -8.97 -8.61
N LYS A 15 27.88 -8.95 -7.29
CA LYS A 15 27.07 -8.17 -6.34
C LYS A 15 27.12 -6.67 -6.62
N ASN A 16 28.27 -6.14 -7.01
CA ASN A 16 28.42 -4.73 -7.34
C ASN A 16 27.85 -4.40 -8.73
N MET A 17 27.90 -5.34 -9.68
CA MET A 17 27.35 -5.17 -11.04
C MET A 17 25.82 -5.22 -11.09
N LEU A 18 25.19 -6.08 -10.28
CA LEU A 18 23.74 -6.31 -10.32
C LEU A 18 22.90 -5.03 -10.18
N PRO A 19 23.16 -4.11 -9.21
CA PRO A 19 22.42 -2.87 -9.08
C PRO A 19 22.56 -1.95 -10.29
N GLU A 20 23.75 -1.88 -10.89
CA GLU A 20 24.01 -1.01 -12.04
C GLU A 20 23.23 -1.49 -13.28
N LEU A 21 23.31 -2.78 -13.59
CA LEU A 21 22.56 -3.39 -14.69
C LEU A 21 21.05 -3.26 -14.48
N ASN A 22 20.57 -3.48 -13.25
CA ASN A 22 19.16 -3.25 -12.92
C ASN A 22 18.74 -1.81 -13.15
N ARG A 23 19.55 -0.83 -12.72
CA ARG A 23 19.27 0.60 -12.92
C ARG A 23 19.23 0.98 -14.40
N LYS A 24 20.13 0.40 -15.21
CA LYS A 24 20.16 0.59 -16.66
C LYS A 24 18.90 0.01 -17.31
N LEU A 25 18.55 -1.24 -16.97
CA LEU A 25 17.38 -1.93 -17.52
C LEU A 25 16.05 -1.29 -17.10
N SER A 26 15.94 -0.78 -15.86
CA SER A 26 14.70 -0.17 -15.36
C SER A 26 14.29 1.10 -16.09
N LYS A 27 15.20 1.69 -16.87
CA LYS A 27 14.94 2.90 -17.68
C LYS A 27 14.31 2.58 -19.04
N LEU A 28 14.37 1.32 -19.47
CA LEU A 28 13.84 0.89 -20.77
C LEU A 28 12.33 0.67 -20.69
N THR A 29 11.63 1.13 -21.73
CA THR A 29 10.22 0.78 -21.97
C THR A 29 10.09 -0.70 -22.38
N PRO A 30 8.90 -1.31 -22.29
CA PRO A 30 8.69 -2.70 -22.73
C PRO A 30 9.08 -2.96 -24.19
N SER A 31 8.85 -1.99 -25.08
CA SER A 31 9.23 -2.08 -26.49
C SER A 31 10.74 -2.06 -26.68
N GLU A 32 11.44 -1.18 -25.96
CA GLU A 32 12.90 -1.09 -25.98
C GLU A 32 13.56 -2.34 -25.37
N LEU A 33 13.00 -2.89 -24.28
CA LEU A 33 13.44 -4.16 -23.74
C LEU A 33 13.31 -5.30 -24.76
N ASN A 34 12.22 -5.33 -25.52
CA ASN A 34 12.03 -6.36 -26.54
C ASN A 34 12.99 -6.17 -27.73
N ALA A 35 13.21 -4.92 -28.16
CA ALA A 35 14.20 -4.60 -29.20
C ALA A 35 15.63 -4.98 -28.76
N LEU A 36 16.01 -4.63 -27.53
CA LEU A 36 17.28 -5.03 -26.93
C LEU A 36 17.43 -6.56 -26.88
N ARG A 37 16.37 -7.28 -26.48
CA ARG A 37 16.36 -8.75 -26.46
C ARG A 37 16.61 -9.35 -27.84
N ILE A 38 15.89 -8.87 -28.87
CA ILE A 38 16.02 -9.36 -30.24
C ILE A 38 17.43 -9.09 -30.77
N SER A 39 17.97 -7.89 -30.54
CA SER A 39 19.30 -7.52 -31.00
C SER A 39 20.42 -8.33 -30.32
N LEU A 40 20.28 -8.60 -29.01
CA LEU A 40 21.22 -9.50 -28.30
C LEU A 40 21.15 -10.93 -28.83
N MET A 41 19.95 -11.46 -29.10
CA MET A 41 19.79 -12.81 -29.66
C MET A 41 20.35 -12.95 -31.09
N LYS A 42 20.23 -11.90 -31.91
CA LYS A 42 20.70 -11.89 -33.30
C LYS A 42 22.15 -11.41 -33.46
N GLY A 43 22.79 -10.95 -32.40
CA GLY A 43 24.12 -10.33 -32.46
C GLY A 43 24.14 -8.97 -33.18
N THR A 44 23.00 -8.31 -33.35
CA THR A 44 22.87 -7.06 -34.12
C THR A 44 22.81 -5.83 -33.21
N ILE A 45 23.62 -5.79 -32.15
CA ILE A 45 23.59 -4.70 -31.16
C ILE A 45 23.99 -3.33 -31.75
N ASN A 46 24.75 -3.33 -32.85
CA ASN A 46 25.17 -2.11 -33.56
C ASN A 46 24.00 -1.37 -34.21
N ASN A 47 22.86 -2.03 -34.39
CA ASN A 47 21.64 -1.42 -34.95
C ASN A 47 20.78 -0.74 -33.87
N LEU A 48 21.20 -0.79 -32.60
CA LEU A 48 20.54 -0.10 -31.51
C LEU A 48 21.02 1.35 -31.42
N SER A 49 20.19 2.23 -30.86
CA SER A 49 20.63 3.58 -30.48
C SER A 49 21.81 3.53 -29.50
N ASP A 50 22.65 4.57 -29.46
CA ASP A 50 23.89 4.57 -28.67
C ASP A 50 23.68 4.21 -27.19
N TRP A 51 22.61 4.71 -26.57
CA TRP A 51 22.31 4.41 -25.17
C TRP A 51 21.85 2.96 -24.98
N MET A 52 21.06 2.40 -25.90
CA MET A 52 20.66 0.99 -25.85
C MET A 52 21.83 0.06 -26.15
N ARG A 53 22.74 0.46 -27.06
CA ARG A 53 24.00 -0.26 -27.32
C ARG A 53 24.87 -0.31 -26.08
N ASN A 54 25.02 0.81 -25.36
CA ASN A 54 25.76 0.84 -24.09
C ASN A 54 25.17 -0.13 -23.05
N ILE A 55 23.83 -0.22 -22.97
CA ILE A 55 23.17 -1.20 -22.10
C ILE A 55 23.45 -2.63 -22.58
N ALA A 56 23.37 -2.89 -23.88
CA ALA A 56 23.68 -4.20 -24.47
C ALA A 56 25.12 -4.63 -24.16
N GLU A 57 26.10 -3.75 -24.33
CA GLU A 57 27.51 -3.96 -24.00
C GLU A 57 27.70 -4.26 -22.50
N SER A 58 27.04 -3.49 -21.63
CA SER A 58 27.06 -3.75 -20.19
C SER A 58 26.49 -5.13 -19.84
N LEU A 59 25.43 -5.57 -20.54
CA LEU A 59 24.85 -6.90 -20.35
C LEU A 59 25.79 -8.01 -20.84
N LEU A 60 26.46 -7.82 -21.98
CA LEU A 60 27.45 -8.76 -22.49
C LEU A 60 28.64 -8.90 -21.54
N GLN A 61 29.12 -7.79 -20.97
CA GLN A 61 30.12 -7.80 -19.92
C GLN A 61 29.63 -8.56 -18.68
N GLY A 62 28.39 -8.33 -18.27
CA GLY A 62 27.76 -9.08 -17.17
C GLY A 62 27.62 -10.57 -17.45
N ILE A 63 27.38 -10.97 -18.70
CA ILE A 63 27.35 -12.38 -19.12
C ILE A 63 28.75 -12.98 -19.00
N ALA A 64 29.77 -12.32 -19.55
CA ALA A 64 31.15 -12.80 -19.48
C ALA A 64 31.61 -13.01 -18.03
N GLU A 65 31.22 -12.11 -17.13
CA GLU A 65 31.57 -12.22 -15.72
C GLU A 65 30.81 -13.34 -15.00
N VAL A 66 29.53 -13.51 -15.33
CA VAL A 66 28.76 -14.66 -14.85
C VAL A 66 29.40 -15.97 -15.32
N GLU A 67 29.84 -16.04 -16.58
CA GLU A 67 30.56 -17.22 -17.10
C GLU A 67 31.88 -17.45 -16.37
N ARG A 68 32.64 -16.40 -16.07
CA ARG A 68 33.88 -16.49 -15.26
C ARG A 68 33.61 -17.15 -13.91
N VAL A 69 32.59 -16.69 -13.20
CA VAL A 69 32.20 -17.23 -11.88
C VAL A 69 31.64 -18.64 -11.99
N LEU A 70 30.85 -18.94 -13.02
CA LEU A 70 30.37 -20.30 -13.23
C LEU A 70 31.51 -21.27 -13.56
N LYS A 71 32.54 -20.82 -14.30
CA LYS A 71 33.72 -21.65 -14.62
C LYS A 71 34.54 -21.99 -13.38
N SER A 72 34.56 -21.11 -12.37
CA SER A 72 35.22 -21.41 -11.09
C SER A 72 34.38 -22.30 -10.17
N LEU A 73 33.05 -22.23 -10.27
CA LEU A 73 32.14 -22.99 -9.43
C LEU A 73 31.79 -24.38 -9.96
N LEU A 74 31.86 -24.60 -11.28
CA LEU A 74 31.42 -25.84 -11.92
C LEU A 74 32.53 -26.45 -12.76
N LYS A 75 32.84 -27.72 -12.49
CA LYS A 75 33.62 -28.58 -13.38
C LYS A 75 32.76 -29.10 -14.52
N VAL A 76 33.40 -29.60 -15.58
CA VAL A 76 32.70 -30.26 -16.68
C VAL A 76 31.94 -31.49 -16.15
N GLY A 77 30.66 -31.58 -16.49
CA GLY A 77 29.71 -32.57 -15.98
C GLY A 77 28.89 -32.12 -14.78
N GLU A 78 29.23 -31.00 -14.13
CA GLU A 78 28.51 -30.52 -12.94
C GLU A 78 27.36 -29.56 -13.29
N SER A 79 26.35 -29.56 -12.40
CA SER A 79 25.17 -28.70 -12.48
C SER A 79 24.97 -27.87 -11.20
N LEU A 80 24.41 -26.67 -11.36
CA LEU A 80 24.07 -25.73 -10.29
C LEU A 80 22.61 -25.34 -10.39
N SER A 81 21.85 -25.50 -9.30
CA SER A 81 20.47 -25.00 -9.22
C SER A 81 20.47 -23.51 -8.89
N ALA A 82 20.05 -22.67 -9.84
CA ALA A 82 19.92 -21.23 -9.70
C ALA A 82 18.44 -20.82 -9.70
N GLY A 83 17.79 -20.87 -8.54
CA GLY A 83 16.37 -20.53 -8.39
C GLY A 83 15.44 -21.53 -9.11
N THR A 84 14.74 -21.07 -10.16
CA THR A 84 13.91 -21.90 -11.05
C THR A 84 14.66 -22.42 -12.28
N LEU A 85 15.97 -22.19 -12.35
CA LEU A 85 16.85 -22.64 -13.43
C LEU A 85 17.87 -23.67 -12.93
N VAL A 86 18.35 -24.52 -13.85
CA VAL A 86 19.52 -25.37 -13.62
C VAL A 86 20.57 -25.05 -14.67
N ILE A 87 21.79 -24.77 -14.22
CA ILE A 87 22.92 -24.41 -15.07
C ILE A 87 23.88 -25.59 -15.08
N THR A 88 24.17 -26.16 -16.25
CA THR A 88 25.04 -27.32 -16.39
C THR A 88 26.24 -26.97 -17.27
N ARG A 89 27.45 -27.32 -16.84
CA ARG A 89 28.64 -27.22 -17.68
C ARG A 89 28.87 -28.56 -18.37
N LYS A 90 28.48 -28.69 -19.63
CA LYS A 90 28.64 -29.97 -20.36
C LYS A 90 30.00 -30.11 -21.07
N SER A 91 30.64 -29.00 -21.40
CA SER A 91 31.95 -28.95 -22.05
C SER A 91 32.73 -27.72 -21.58
N ASP A 92 33.97 -27.57 -22.05
CA ASP A 92 34.76 -26.36 -21.80
C ASP A 92 34.28 -25.13 -22.60
N GLU A 93 33.44 -25.36 -23.61
CA GLU A 93 32.98 -24.33 -24.55
C GLU A 93 31.69 -23.62 -24.13
N GLY A 94 30.93 -24.11 -23.14
CA GLY A 94 29.72 -23.40 -22.73
C GLY A 94 28.90 -23.96 -21.58
N PHE A 95 27.96 -23.14 -21.11
CA PHE A 95 26.97 -23.47 -20.09
C PHE A 95 25.59 -23.68 -20.71
N TYR A 96 24.89 -24.72 -20.26
CA TYR A 96 23.51 -24.98 -20.62
C TYR A 96 22.61 -24.50 -19.49
N VAL A 97 21.67 -23.62 -19.80
CA VAL A 97 20.65 -23.17 -18.85
C VAL A 97 19.34 -23.89 -19.15
N LEU A 98 18.98 -24.82 -18.27
CA LEU A 98 17.72 -25.53 -18.31
C LEU A 98 16.68 -24.74 -17.51
N SER A 99 15.59 -24.36 -18.19
CA SER A 99 14.41 -23.76 -17.56
C SER A 99 13.25 -24.75 -17.70
N PRO A 100 12.72 -25.31 -16.60
CA PRO A 100 11.61 -26.24 -16.68
C PRO A 100 10.36 -25.59 -17.30
N ASP A 101 9.49 -26.35 -17.97
CA ASP A 101 8.25 -25.83 -18.57
C ASP A 101 6.98 -26.40 -17.90
N PRO A 102 6.51 -25.78 -16.80
CA PRO A 102 5.27 -26.13 -16.13
C PRO A 102 4.04 -26.19 -17.02
N LEU A 103 3.90 -25.30 -18.01
CA LEU A 103 2.69 -25.20 -18.81
C LEU A 103 2.55 -26.42 -19.72
N THR A 104 3.65 -26.82 -20.36
CA THR A 104 3.69 -28.03 -21.18
C THR A 104 3.44 -29.26 -20.31
N TYR A 105 4.01 -29.34 -19.10
CA TYR A 105 3.72 -30.43 -18.18
C TYR A 105 2.24 -30.48 -17.79
N ILE A 106 1.65 -29.38 -17.33
CA ILE A 106 0.23 -29.31 -16.94
C ILE A 106 -0.66 -29.76 -18.09
N GLN A 107 -0.37 -29.30 -19.31
CA GLN A 107 -1.12 -29.69 -20.50
C GLN A 107 -0.98 -31.18 -20.80
N ALA A 108 0.22 -31.76 -20.68
CA ALA A 108 0.47 -33.17 -20.93
C ALA A 108 -0.13 -34.06 -19.84
N SER A 109 0.14 -33.76 -18.56
CA SER A 109 -0.37 -34.49 -17.40
C SER A 109 -1.89 -34.40 -17.31
N GLY A 110 -2.47 -33.25 -17.68
CA GLY A 110 -3.91 -33.05 -17.76
C GLY A 110 -4.61 -34.00 -18.73
N ARG A 111 -3.91 -34.58 -19.72
CA ARG A 111 -4.52 -35.59 -20.63
C ARG A 111 -4.80 -36.93 -19.97
N THR A 112 -4.14 -37.20 -18.82
CA THR A 112 -4.27 -38.46 -18.08
C THR A 112 -5.53 -38.53 -17.23
N SER A 113 -6.13 -37.37 -16.96
CA SER A 113 -7.37 -37.18 -16.24
C SER A 113 -8.40 -36.56 -17.19
N ARG A 114 -9.55 -37.22 -17.36
CA ARG A 114 -10.61 -36.74 -18.26
C ARG A 114 -11.92 -36.71 -17.51
N PHE A 115 -12.82 -35.88 -18.01
CA PHE A 115 -14.18 -35.86 -17.51
C PHE A 115 -14.98 -37.01 -18.13
N LEU A 116 -15.54 -37.90 -17.30
CA LEU A 116 -16.39 -39.02 -17.71
C LEU A 116 -17.53 -39.19 -16.69
N ASN A 117 -18.79 -39.21 -17.15
CA ASN A 117 -19.97 -39.49 -16.31
C ASN A 117 -20.03 -38.66 -15.01
N ASP A 118 -19.91 -37.33 -15.13
CA ASP A 118 -19.95 -36.38 -14.00
C ASP A 118 -18.84 -36.53 -12.95
N LYS A 119 -17.78 -37.27 -13.29
CA LYS A 119 -16.60 -37.48 -12.46
C LYS A 119 -15.33 -37.19 -13.24
N MET A 120 -14.42 -36.46 -12.63
CA MET A 120 -13.06 -36.34 -13.14
C MET A 120 -12.33 -37.65 -12.83
N THR A 121 -11.80 -38.30 -13.86
CA THR A 121 -11.04 -39.53 -13.66
C THR A 121 -9.74 -39.22 -12.95
N LEU A 122 -9.29 -40.10 -12.05
CA LEU A 122 -7.93 -40.02 -11.54
C LEU A 122 -6.93 -40.16 -12.70
N GLY A 123 -5.81 -39.45 -12.59
CA GLY A 123 -4.71 -39.47 -13.56
C GLY A 123 -3.39 -39.79 -12.86
N LEU A 124 -2.48 -40.45 -13.58
CA LEU A 124 -1.12 -40.70 -13.13
C LEU A 124 -0.16 -40.07 -14.13
N SER A 125 0.70 -39.19 -13.63
CA SER A 125 1.79 -38.57 -14.40
C SER A 125 3.10 -38.95 -13.74
N VAL A 126 4.00 -39.57 -14.52
CA VAL A 126 5.30 -40.02 -14.04
C VAL A 126 6.38 -39.22 -14.75
N ILE A 127 7.27 -38.60 -13.98
CA ILE A 127 8.41 -37.83 -14.50
C ILE A 127 9.66 -38.68 -14.35
N PHE A 128 10.32 -38.99 -15.46
CA PHE A 128 11.63 -39.61 -15.47
C PHE A 128 12.69 -38.52 -15.67
N GLU A 129 13.44 -38.24 -14.62
CA GLU A 129 14.53 -37.26 -14.64
C GLU A 129 15.65 -37.79 -13.73
N LEU A 130 16.88 -37.72 -14.24
CA LEU A 130 18.07 -38.26 -13.59
C LEU A 130 18.71 -37.23 -12.66
N ASP A 131 18.63 -35.94 -13.01
CA ASP A 131 19.15 -34.87 -12.16
C ASP A 131 18.07 -34.38 -11.19
N ILE A 132 18.22 -34.70 -9.91
CA ILE A 132 17.31 -34.25 -8.84
C ILE A 132 17.16 -32.72 -8.80
N LYS A 133 18.18 -31.95 -9.25
CA LYS A 133 18.11 -30.49 -9.30
C LYS A 133 17.10 -30.01 -10.33
N ASN A 134 16.92 -30.73 -11.45
CA ASN A 134 15.89 -30.41 -12.45
C ASN A 134 14.50 -30.65 -11.86
N ILE A 135 14.32 -31.74 -11.12
CA ILE A 135 13.07 -32.02 -10.39
C ILE A 135 12.75 -30.92 -9.37
N GLU A 136 13.73 -30.48 -8.60
CA GLU A 136 13.53 -29.40 -7.63
C GLU A 136 13.21 -28.06 -8.30
N ALA A 137 13.95 -27.69 -9.36
CA ALA A 137 13.69 -26.47 -10.11
C ALA A 137 12.29 -26.51 -10.74
N PHE A 138 11.89 -27.67 -11.28
CA PHE A 138 10.55 -27.89 -11.83
C PHE A 138 9.48 -27.78 -10.75
N ARG A 139 9.68 -28.38 -9.56
CA ARG A 139 8.77 -28.24 -8.42
C ARG A 139 8.58 -26.79 -8.00
N ARG A 140 9.68 -26.03 -7.84
CA ARG A 140 9.63 -24.59 -7.50
C ARG A 140 8.84 -23.81 -8.55
N LYS A 141 9.05 -24.12 -9.83
CA LYS A 141 8.36 -23.44 -10.94
C LYS A 141 6.89 -23.86 -11.04
N MET A 142 6.56 -25.12 -10.77
CA MET A 142 5.17 -25.63 -10.72
C MET A 142 4.36 -25.01 -9.59
N ASN A 143 4.98 -24.77 -8.43
CA ASN A 143 4.31 -24.13 -7.29
C ASN A 143 3.84 -22.69 -7.57
N ILE A 144 4.36 -22.06 -8.64
CA ILE A 144 3.86 -20.78 -9.15
C ILE A 144 2.48 -20.95 -9.78
N PHE A 145 2.21 -22.10 -10.41
CA PHE A 145 0.98 -22.39 -11.16
C PHE A 145 -0.02 -23.24 -10.38
N SER A 146 0.45 -24.13 -9.50
CA SER A 146 -0.39 -25.01 -8.68
C SER A 146 0.21 -25.13 -7.28
N ARG A 147 -0.51 -24.62 -6.29
CA ARG A 147 -0.03 -24.49 -4.89
C ARG A 147 0.08 -25.82 -4.17
N ASN A 148 -0.75 -26.79 -4.53
CA ASN A 148 -0.79 -28.14 -3.97
C ASN A 148 -0.03 -29.15 -4.83
N PHE A 149 0.90 -28.68 -5.67
CA PHE A 149 1.71 -29.56 -6.48
C PHE A 149 2.75 -30.28 -5.61
N GLU A 150 2.52 -31.57 -5.40
CA GLU A 150 3.46 -32.45 -4.71
C GLU A 150 4.04 -33.49 -5.67
N LEU A 151 5.34 -33.75 -5.54
CA LEU A 151 6.02 -34.83 -6.21
C LEU A 151 6.35 -35.91 -5.18
N LYS A 152 5.85 -37.12 -5.42
CA LYS A 152 6.13 -38.30 -4.61
C LYS A 152 7.12 -39.20 -5.31
N LYS A 153 8.00 -39.87 -4.56
CA LYS A 153 8.91 -40.85 -5.17
C LYS A 153 8.12 -42.07 -5.60
N LEU A 154 8.44 -42.62 -6.77
CA LEU A 154 7.75 -43.80 -7.29
C LEU A 154 7.86 -45.01 -6.33
N SER A 155 8.97 -45.11 -5.59
CA SER A 155 9.21 -46.16 -4.58
C SER A 155 8.28 -46.10 -3.36
N GLU A 156 7.66 -44.94 -3.10
CA GLU A 156 6.73 -44.74 -1.97
C GLU A 156 5.28 -45.06 -2.37
N LEU A 157 5.04 -45.45 -3.63
CA LEU A 157 3.71 -45.64 -4.19
C LEU A 157 3.41 -47.12 -4.47
N ASN A 158 2.22 -47.56 -4.08
CA ASN A 158 1.71 -48.89 -4.47
C ASN A 158 1.05 -48.82 -5.85
N LEU A 159 1.78 -49.23 -6.89
CA LEU A 159 1.31 -49.15 -8.28
C LEU A 159 0.08 -50.03 -8.55
N LYS A 160 -0.09 -51.17 -7.86
CA LYS A 160 -1.27 -52.02 -8.01
C LYS A 160 -2.51 -51.30 -7.48
N GLU A 161 -2.40 -50.67 -6.32
CA GLU A 161 -3.48 -49.88 -5.72
C GLU A 161 -3.83 -48.68 -6.60
N ILE A 162 -2.82 -47.94 -7.09
CA ILE A 162 -3.04 -46.82 -8.01
C ILE A 162 -3.73 -47.30 -9.29
N SER A 163 -3.31 -48.41 -9.89
CA SER A 163 -3.96 -48.98 -11.08
C SER A 163 -5.44 -49.27 -10.82
N ASN A 164 -5.75 -49.93 -9.70
CA ASN A 164 -7.13 -50.22 -9.30
C ASN A 164 -7.95 -48.93 -9.09
N LEU A 165 -7.35 -47.88 -8.51
CA LEU A 165 -7.99 -46.57 -8.34
C LEU A 165 -8.25 -45.90 -9.69
N LEU A 166 -7.29 -45.96 -10.63
CA LEU A 166 -7.46 -45.41 -11.97
C LEU A 166 -8.58 -46.14 -12.74
N ASP A 167 -8.62 -47.47 -12.68
CA ASP A 167 -9.60 -48.27 -13.42
C ASP A 167 -11.01 -48.18 -12.81
N SER A 168 -11.12 -48.20 -11.48
CA SER A 168 -12.40 -47.93 -10.80
C SER A 168 -12.89 -46.51 -11.06
N SER A 169 -11.96 -45.54 -11.20
CA SER A 169 -12.30 -44.18 -11.56
C SER A 169 -12.83 -44.04 -12.99
N ARG A 170 -12.29 -44.81 -13.94
CA ARG A 170 -12.76 -44.83 -15.34
C ARG A 170 -14.06 -45.60 -15.55
N ARG A 171 -14.32 -46.60 -14.72
CA ARG A 171 -15.61 -47.32 -14.68
C ARG A 171 -16.74 -46.53 -13.99
N GLY A 172 -16.42 -45.37 -13.40
CA GLY A 172 -17.38 -44.54 -12.69
C GLY A 172 -17.76 -45.07 -11.31
N GLU A 173 -17.14 -46.16 -10.84
CA GLU A 173 -17.35 -46.78 -9.51
C GLU A 173 -16.70 -45.95 -8.39
N ARG A 174 -15.55 -45.35 -8.69
CA ARG A 174 -14.85 -44.35 -7.86
C ARG A 174 -14.54 -43.11 -8.70
N GLY A 175 -13.95 -42.09 -8.10
CA GLY A 175 -13.74 -40.79 -8.72
C GLY A 175 -14.34 -39.69 -7.85
N VAL A 176 -13.71 -38.52 -7.87
CA VAL A 176 -14.22 -37.35 -7.17
C VAL A 176 -15.55 -36.98 -7.82
N LYS A 177 -16.66 -36.92 -7.05
CA LYS A 177 -17.91 -36.30 -7.52
C LYS A 177 -17.55 -34.86 -7.87
N SER A 178 -17.39 -34.54 -9.15
CA SER A 178 -16.69 -33.31 -9.52
C SER A 178 -17.46 -32.42 -10.48
N PHE A 179 -18.76 -32.63 -10.67
CA PHE A 179 -19.56 -31.60 -11.31
C PHE A 179 -20.81 -31.27 -10.51
N ARG A 180 -20.68 -30.19 -9.75
CA ARG A 180 -21.71 -29.16 -9.82
C ARG A 180 -21.43 -28.36 -11.09
N PRO A 181 -22.45 -27.97 -11.87
CA PRO A 181 -22.30 -27.05 -12.99
C PRO A 181 -21.37 -25.90 -12.64
N ALA A 182 -20.39 -25.63 -13.52
CA ALA A 182 -19.48 -24.52 -13.33
C ALA A 182 -20.31 -23.24 -13.24
N LYS A 183 -20.29 -22.58 -12.08
CA LYS A 183 -21.12 -21.41 -11.84
C LYS A 183 -20.51 -20.22 -12.56
N SER A 184 -21.26 -19.61 -13.47
CA SER A 184 -20.85 -18.37 -14.13
C SER A 184 -20.97 -17.19 -13.16
N LEU A 185 -19.84 -16.57 -12.82
CA LEU A 185 -19.79 -15.44 -11.88
C LEU A 185 -19.28 -14.17 -12.55
N LEU A 186 -19.97 -13.05 -12.33
CA LEU A 186 -19.43 -11.72 -12.62
C LEU A 186 -18.80 -11.14 -11.35
N MET A 187 -17.48 -11.04 -11.30
CA MET A 187 -16.76 -10.40 -10.20
C MET A 187 -16.45 -8.93 -10.52
N ILE A 188 -16.97 -8.02 -9.71
CA ILE A 188 -16.82 -6.57 -9.91
C ILE A 188 -15.89 -6.01 -8.83
N VAL A 189 -14.77 -5.41 -9.24
CA VAL A 189 -13.79 -4.78 -8.33
C VAL A 189 -13.65 -3.28 -8.61
N GLU A 190 -13.07 -2.51 -7.69
CA GLU A 190 -12.94 -1.06 -7.88
C GLU A 190 -11.84 -0.66 -8.86
N SER A 191 -10.71 -1.39 -8.90
CA SER A 191 -9.52 -0.98 -9.66
C SER A 191 -9.12 -1.97 -10.79
N PRO A 192 -8.64 -1.46 -11.95
CA PRO A 192 -8.13 -2.31 -13.03
C PRO A 192 -6.92 -3.16 -12.65
N ASN A 193 -6.08 -2.64 -11.76
CA ASN A 193 -4.92 -3.35 -11.25
C ASN A 193 -5.35 -4.58 -10.46
N LYS A 194 -6.30 -4.42 -9.52
CA LYS A 194 -6.86 -5.52 -8.75
C LYS A 194 -7.51 -6.57 -9.66
N ALA A 195 -8.32 -6.15 -10.63
CA ALA A 195 -8.95 -7.07 -11.60
C ALA A 195 -7.90 -7.92 -12.33
N ARG A 196 -6.84 -7.27 -12.81
CA ARG A 196 -5.74 -7.93 -13.52
C ARG A 196 -4.96 -8.87 -12.59
N THR A 197 -4.64 -8.45 -11.37
CA THR A 197 -3.93 -9.28 -10.38
C THR A 197 -4.72 -10.55 -10.04
N ILE A 198 -6.01 -10.41 -9.71
CA ILE A 198 -6.90 -11.55 -9.42
C ILE A 198 -6.91 -12.51 -10.62
N ALA A 199 -7.14 -11.98 -11.83
CA ALA A 199 -7.20 -12.81 -13.03
C ALA A 199 -5.90 -13.59 -13.30
N TRP A 200 -4.74 -12.98 -13.05
CA TRP A 200 -3.43 -13.61 -13.25
C TRP A 200 -3.09 -14.67 -12.20
N TYR A 201 -3.68 -14.60 -11.01
CA TYR A 201 -3.45 -15.59 -9.98
C TYR A 201 -4.00 -16.97 -10.34
N PHE A 202 -5.09 -17.01 -11.10
CA PHE A 202 -5.78 -18.26 -11.47
C PHE A 202 -5.46 -18.71 -12.89
N GLY A 203 -4.47 -18.09 -13.56
CA GLY A 203 -3.98 -18.53 -14.86
C GLY A 203 -3.72 -17.37 -15.83
N ARG A 204 -3.67 -17.69 -17.12
CA ARG A 204 -3.62 -16.68 -18.18
C ARG A 204 -5.06 -16.35 -18.58
N PRO A 205 -5.61 -15.19 -18.19
CA PRO A 205 -7.02 -14.89 -18.45
C PRO A 205 -7.27 -14.58 -19.92
N SER A 206 -8.44 -15.00 -20.40
CA SER A 206 -9.04 -14.48 -21.63
C SER A 206 -9.46 -13.03 -21.42
N ARG A 207 -9.42 -12.21 -22.46
CA ARG A 207 -9.75 -10.78 -22.39
C ARG A 207 -10.87 -10.46 -23.37
N ARG A 208 -11.99 -9.99 -22.85
CA ARG A 208 -13.07 -9.39 -23.65
C ARG A 208 -13.06 -7.88 -23.49
N LYS A 209 -13.28 -7.16 -24.59
CA LYS A 209 -13.31 -5.70 -24.60
C LYS A 209 -14.72 -5.21 -24.87
N PHE A 210 -15.18 -4.30 -24.02
CA PHE A 210 -16.43 -3.57 -24.19
C PHE A 210 -16.07 -2.08 -24.29
N GLY A 211 -15.75 -1.63 -25.51
CA GLY A 211 -15.15 -0.32 -25.73
C GLY A 211 -13.81 -0.17 -24.98
N LYS A 212 -13.76 0.75 -24.00
CA LYS A 212 -12.57 1.02 -23.15
C LYS A 212 -12.51 0.17 -21.88
N ILE A 213 -13.48 -0.74 -21.69
CA ILE A 213 -13.57 -1.62 -20.52
C ILE A 213 -13.04 -2.99 -20.91
N VAL A 214 -12.25 -3.58 -20.03
CA VAL A 214 -11.67 -4.91 -20.20
C VAL A 214 -12.26 -5.79 -19.12
N ALA A 215 -12.86 -6.90 -19.55
CA ALA A 215 -13.27 -7.99 -18.69
C ALA A 215 -12.26 -9.14 -18.85
N TYR A 216 -11.82 -9.71 -17.73
CA TYR A 216 -10.90 -10.83 -17.69
C TYR A 216 -11.66 -12.09 -17.31
N GLU A 217 -11.60 -13.12 -18.15
CA GLU A 217 -12.27 -14.39 -17.91
C GLU A 217 -11.25 -15.42 -17.48
N VAL A 218 -11.49 -16.05 -16.33
CA VAL A 218 -10.61 -17.07 -15.76
C VAL A 218 -11.42 -18.10 -14.97
N PRO A 219 -11.10 -19.41 -15.08
CA PRO A 219 -11.65 -20.40 -14.16
C PRO A 219 -11.00 -20.26 -12.78
N ILE A 220 -11.81 -20.26 -11.73
CA ILE A 220 -11.36 -20.37 -10.34
C ILE A 220 -11.85 -21.70 -9.81
N ILE A 221 -10.93 -22.52 -9.32
CA ILE A 221 -11.24 -23.81 -8.70
C ILE A 221 -11.00 -23.65 -7.21
N ASP A 222 -12.02 -24.01 -6.44
CA ASP A 222 -11.90 -24.10 -5.00
C ASP A 222 -11.34 -25.47 -4.61
N ASP A 223 -10.09 -25.52 -4.13
CA ASP A 223 -9.43 -26.77 -3.77
C ASP A 223 -10.09 -27.52 -2.59
N GLU A 224 -10.87 -26.85 -1.74
CA GLU A 224 -11.53 -27.49 -0.58
C GLU A 224 -12.92 -28.03 -0.93
N THR A 225 -13.72 -27.25 -1.66
CA THR A 225 -15.10 -27.65 -2.01
C THR A 225 -15.18 -28.34 -3.37
N LEU A 226 -14.15 -28.18 -4.20
CA LEU A 226 -14.07 -28.61 -5.60
C LEU A 226 -15.10 -27.93 -6.51
N ASP A 227 -15.72 -26.84 -6.04
CA ASP A 227 -16.57 -25.99 -6.86
C ASP A 227 -15.71 -25.28 -7.93
N THR A 228 -16.21 -25.26 -9.17
CA THR A 228 -15.59 -24.54 -10.29
C THR A 228 -16.40 -23.30 -10.62
N TYR A 229 -15.75 -22.14 -10.63
CA TYR A 229 -16.35 -20.86 -10.99
C TYR A 229 -15.76 -20.37 -12.30
N LEU A 230 -16.61 -20.06 -13.28
CA LEU A 230 -16.20 -19.33 -14.48
C LEU A 230 -16.34 -17.84 -14.18
N VAL A 231 -15.24 -17.21 -13.80
CA VAL A 231 -15.27 -15.84 -13.27
C VAL A 231 -14.91 -14.84 -14.35
N THR A 232 -15.82 -13.92 -14.62
CA THR A 232 -15.58 -12.73 -15.42
C THR A 232 -15.29 -11.56 -14.49
N ILE A 233 -14.05 -11.07 -14.48
CA ILE A 233 -13.59 -10.02 -13.57
C ILE A 233 -13.54 -8.68 -14.32
N VAL A 234 -14.23 -7.68 -13.78
CA VAL A 234 -14.33 -6.34 -14.38
C VAL A 234 -14.14 -5.25 -13.32
N ALA A 235 -13.52 -4.13 -13.72
CA ALA A 235 -13.25 -3.02 -12.81
C ALA A 235 -14.17 -1.82 -13.05
N THR A 236 -14.70 -1.22 -11.96
CA THR A 236 -15.50 0.01 -12.03
C THR A 236 -14.66 1.27 -12.27
N LYS A 237 -13.34 1.21 -12.01
CA LYS A 237 -12.40 2.35 -12.05
C LYS A 237 -12.72 3.41 -10.97
N GLY A 238 -13.17 2.97 -9.81
CA GLY A 238 -13.55 3.81 -8.66
C GLY A 238 -15.07 3.99 -8.54
N HIS A 239 -15.48 5.15 -8.02
CA HIS A 239 -16.89 5.53 -7.93
C HIS A 239 -17.52 5.66 -9.31
N MET A 240 -18.76 5.21 -9.44
CA MET A 240 -19.56 5.38 -10.66
C MET A 240 -20.53 6.55 -10.55
N TYR A 241 -20.99 6.85 -9.34
CA TYR A 241 -21.94 7.92 -9.04
C TYR A 241 -21.37 8.86 -7.99
N ASP A 242 -21.80 10.11 -8.04
CA ASP A 242 -21.53 11.11 -7.00
C ASP A 242 -22.75 12.00 -6.83
N LEU A 243 -22.83 12.71 -5.70
CA LEU A 243 -23.87 13.71 -5.47
C LEU A 243 -23.82 14.75 -6.59
N ILE A 244 -24.98 15.01 -7.19
CA ILE A 244 -25.15 16.01 -8.24
C ILE A 244 -24.65 17.38 -7.78
N THR A 245 -24.05 18.13 -8.70
CA THR A 245 -23.51 19.48 -8.43
C THR A 245 -24.29 20.61 -9.10
N ASP A 246 -25.34 20.29 -9.83
CA ASP A 246 -26.14 21.26 -10.58
C ASP A 246 -26.87 22.20 -9.63
N GLU A 247 -26.79 23.49 -9.93
CA GLU A 247 -27.47 24.53 -9.17
C GLU A 247 -28.98 24.38 -9.35
N GLY A 248 -29.74 24.45 -8.26
CA GLY A 248 -31.19 24.32 -8.27
C GLY A 248 -31.75 22.92 -8.02
N ILE A 249 -30.91 21.89 -7.82
CA ILE A 249 -31.38 20.54 -7.43
C ILE A 249 -31.17 20.33 -5.93
N GLY A 250 -32.25 20.55 -5.18
CA GLY A 250 -32.27 20.48 -3.73
C GLY A 250 -31.19 21.34 -3.08
N LEU A 251 -30.88 21.03 -1.83
CA LEU A 251 -29.81 21.68 -1.08
C LEU A 251 -28.47 21.02 -1.40
N HIS A 252 -27.77 21.57 -2.38
CA HIS A 252 -26.49 21.06 -2.88
C HIS A 252 -26.52 19.58 -3.31
N GLY A 253 -27.63 19.15 -3.91
CA GLY A 253 -27.85 17.78 -4.38
C GLY A 253 -28.63 16.89 -3.41
N VAL A 254 -29.20 17.43 -2.33
CA VAL A 254 -30.07 16.70 -1.40
C VAL A 254 -31.45 17.33 -1.39
N ILE A 255 -32.47 16.59 -1.84
CA ILE A 255 -33.86 17.04 -1.81
C ILE A 255 -34.41 16.85 -0.40
N LEU A 256 -35.17 17.84 0.09
CA LEU A 256 -35.90 17.76 1.34
C LEU A 256 -37.37 17.48 1.02
N SER A 257 -37.93 16.40 1.56
CA SER A 257 -39.34 16.05 1.40
C SER A 257 -39.94 15.68 2.75
N GLY A 258 -40.65 16.63 3.37
CA GLY A 258 -41.07 16.48 4.77
C GLY A 258 -39.85 16.35 5.69
N ASP A 259 -39.80 15.25 6.44
CA ASP A 259 -38.68 14.90 7.32
C ASP A 259 -37.61 14.03 6.64
N GLU A 260 -37.77 13.72 5.34
CA GLU A 260 -36.83 12.88 4.59
C GLU A 260 -35.78 13.70 3.84
N PHE A 261 -34.54 13.20 3.88
CA PHE A 261 -33.40 13.72 3.12
C PHE A 261 -33.07 12.75 1.99
N ILE A 262 -33.29 13.18 0.75
CA ILE A 262 -33.16 12.35 -0.45
C ILE A 262 -31.93 12.81 -1.24
N PRO A 263 -30.76 12.14 -1.10
CA PRO A 263 -29.57 12.49 -1.86
C PRO A 263 -29.70 12.07 -3.32
N VAL A 264 -29.46 13.00 -4.23
CA VAL A 264 -29.55 12.78 -5.69
C VAL A 264 -28.16 12.52 -6.26
N TYR A 265 -28.00 11.37 -6.89
CA TYR A 265 -26.73 10.91 -7.47
C TYR A 265 -26.79 10.89 -8.99
N THR A 266 -25.71 11.31 -9.65
CA THR A 266 -25.56 11.19 -11.11
C THR A 266 -24.26 10.49 -11.49
N PRO A 267 -24.21 9.88 -12.69
CA PRO A 267 -23.00 9.25 -13.19
C PRO A 267 -21.83 10.24 -13.25
N ILE A 268 -20.68 9.83 -12.71
CA ILE A 268 -19.47 10.65 -12.73
C ILE A 268 -18.97 10.82 -14.16
N SER A 269 -18.68 12.06 -14.51
CA SER A 269 -18.07 12.49 -15.76
C SER A 269 -16.64 12.95 -15.52
N LYS A 270 -15.73 12.64 -16.45
CA LYS A 270 -14.35 13.14 -16.48
C LYS A 270 -14.11 13.89 -17.77
N CYS A 271 -13.73 15.16 -17.64
CA CYS A 271 -13.30 15.97 -18.78
C CYS A 271 -11.85 15.59 -19.14
N TYR A 272 -11.62 15.13 -20.37
CA TYR A 272 -10.27 14.85 -20.85
C TYR A 272 -9.51 16.11 -21.28
N SER A 273 -10.19 17.25 -21.45
CA SER A 273 -9.55 18.53 -21.78
C SER A 273 -8.94 19.21 -20.55
N CYS A 274 -9.64 19.25 -19.41
CA CYS A 274 -9.13 19.87 -18.17
C CYS A 274 -8.77 18.88 -17.05
N GLY A 275 -9.05 17.59 -17.24
CA GLY A 275 -8.74 16.52 -16.29
C GLY A 275 -9.67 16.41 -15.07
N ARG A 276 -10.61 17.35 -14.89
CA ARG A 276 -11.51 17.41 -13.72
C ARG A 276 -12.66 16.40 -13.84
N THR A 277 -13.10 15.93 -12.67
CA THR A 277 -14.29 15.08 -12.50
C THR A 277 -15.46 15.91 -11.97
N PHE A 278 -16.66 15.63 -12.46
CA PHE A 278 -17.89 16.34 -12.10
C PHE A 278 -19.11 15.42 -12.26
N SER A 279 -20.24 15.81 -11.67
CA SER A 279 -21.50 15.06 -11.65
C SER A 279 -22.66 16.01 -11.98
N ASN A 280 -23.04 16.09 -13.26
CA ASN A 280 -24.13 16.93 -13.75
C ASN A 280 -25.01 16.19 -14.78
N LEU A 281 -26.16 16.79 -15.09
CA LEU A 281 -27.10 16.28 -16.08
C LEU A 281 -26.81 16.76 -17.49
N GLU A 282 -26.46 18.04 -17.64
CA GLU A 282 -26.20 18.66 -18.95
C GLU A 282 -25.03 18.00 -19.69
N GLY A 283 -24.13 17.37 -18.94
CA GLY A 283 -23.02 16.65 -19.52
C GLY A 283 -22.01 17.56 -20.22
N VAL A 284 -21.99 18.83 -19.84
CA VAL A 284 -21.00 19.85 -20.18
C VAL A 284 -20.04 20.01 -19.01
N CYS A 285 -18.75 20.18 -19.25
CA CYS A 285 -17.80 20.42 -18.17
C CYS A 285 -18.06 21.80 -17.53
N PRO A 286 -18.43 21.89 -16.24
CA PRO A 286 -18.78 23.15 -15.59
C PRO A 286 -17.56 24.07 -15.38
N TYR A 287 -16.35 23.55 -15.63
CA TYR A 287 -15.11 24.26 -15.37
C TYR A 287 -14.45 24.86 -16.61
N CYS A 288 -14.66 24.26 -17.77
CA CYS A 288 -14.01 24.69 -19.01
C CYS A 288 -14.93 24.68 -20.24
N GLY A 289 -16.23 24.39 -20.06
CA GLY A 289 -17.23 24.40 -21.12
C GLY A 289 -17.11 23.28 -22.16
N GLU A 290 -16.16 22.35 -22.00
CA GLU A 290 -15.97 21.21 -22.91
C GLU A 290 -17.22 20.33 -22.97
N ARG A 291 -17.57 19.81 -24.16
CA ARG A 291 -18.77 18.98 -24.40
C ARG A 291 -18.45 17.64 -25.07
N LEU A 292 -17.38 17.57 -25.86
CA LEU A 292 -17.09 16.42 -26.71
C LEU A 292 -16.15 15.42 -26.02
N LYS A 293 -15.15 15.94 -25.30
CA LYS A 293 -14.11 15.13 -24.66
C LYS A 293 -14.46 14.75 -23.22
N ILE A 294 -15.65 14.18 -23.04
CA ILE A 294 -16.16 13.77 -21.72
C ILE A 294 -16.33 12.26 -21.69
N GLY A 295 -15.61 11.59 -20.78
CA GLY A 295 -15.85 10.19 -20.46
C GLY A 295 -16.85 10.08 -19.32
N ARG A 296 -17.85 9.20 -19.45
CA ARG A 296 -18.86 8.97 -18.41
C ARG A 296 -18.79 7.55 -17.86
N SER A 297 -19.08 7.39 -16.57
CA SER A 297 -19.19 6.08 -15.94
C SER A 297 -20.35 5.24 -16.49
N THR A 298 -21.29 5.84 -17.22
CA THR A 298 -22.37 5.13 -17.93
C THR A 298 -21.87 4.09 -18.92
N GLU A 299 -20.72 4.31 -19.57
CA GLU A 299 -20.08 3.31 -20.43
C GLU A 299 -19.78 2.03 -19.65
N ILE A 300 -19.31 2.19 -18.40
CA ILE A 300 -18.97 1.08 -17.49
C ILE A 300 -20.25 0.37 -17.08
N LEU A 301 -21.28 1.12 -16.68
CA LEU A 301 -22.58 0.57 -16.30
C LEU A 301 -23.21 -0.28 -17.41
N GLN A 302 -23.15 0.18 -18.66
CA GLN A 302 -23.67 -0.59 -19.79
C GLN A 302 -22.92 -1.91 -19.99
N ALA A 303 -21.59 -1.92 -19.82
CA ALA A 303 -20.83 -3.17 -19.87
C ALA A 303 -21.18 -4.10 -18.70
N LEU A 304 -21.31 -3.57 -17.48
CA LEU A 304 -21.70 -4.36 -16.30
C LEU A 304 -23.09 -4.97 -16.47
N ARG A 305 -24.07 -4.23 -16.99
CA ARG A 305 -25.44 -4.72 -17.26
C ARG A 305 -25.45 -5.86 -18.28
N LYS A 306 -24.65 -5.76 -19.35
CA LYS A 306 -24.51 -6.83 -20.34
C LYS A 306 -23.89 -8.08 -19.71
N LEU A 307 -22.79 -7.92 -19.00
CA LEU A 307 -22.08 -9.02 -18.33
C LEU A 307 -22.94 -9.66 -17.23
N SER A 308 -23.78 -8.90 -16.53
CA SER A 308 -24.66 -9.46 -15.50
C SER A 308 -25.76 -10.35 -16.07
N LEU A 309 -26.20 -10.11 -17.31
CA LEU A 309 -27.16 -10.97 -18.01
C LEU A 309 -26.53 -12.28 -18.49
N GLU A 310 -25.21 -12.29 -18.71
CA GLU A 310 -24.44 -13.48 -19.10
C GLU A 310 -24.03 -14.35 -17.90
N SER A 311 -24.22 -13.87 -16.68
CA SER A 311 -23.72 -14.49 -15.45
C SER A 311 -24.86 -14.98 -14.55
N GLU A 312 -24.65 -16.12 -13.88
CA GLU A 312 -25.66 -16.68 -12.97
C GLU A 312 -25.77 -15.93 -11.64
N GLU A 313 -24.66 -15.32 -11.21
CA GLU A 313 -24.53 -14.57 -9.96
C GLU A 313 -23.47 -13.47 -10.12
N VAL A 314 -23.74 -12.32 -9.50
CA VAL A 314 -22.84 -11.17 -9.50
C VAL A 314 -22.23 -11.03 -8.11
N VAL A 315 -20.90 -10.97 -8.04
CA VAL A 315 -20.14 -10.81 -6.81
C VAL A 315 -19.40 -9.48 -6.83
N ILE A 316 -19.72 -8.61 -5.89
CA ILE A 316 -19.08 -7.31 -5.73
C ILE A 316 -17.93 -7.43 -4.72
N ALA A 317 -16.72 -7.23 -5.20
CA ALA A 317 -15.44 -7.45 -4.52
C ALA A 317 -14.65 -6.13 -4.39
N THR A 318 -15.32 -5.05 -4.01
CA THR A 318 -14.70 -3.75 -3.72
C THR A 318 -13.92 -3.77 -2.41
N ASP A 319 -13.08 -2.75 -2.19
CA ASP A 319 -12.30 -2.57 -0.96
C ASP A 319 -13.14 -2.73 0.32
N PRO A 320 -12.57 -3.29 1.41
CA PRO A 320 -13.29 -3.61 2.64
C PRO A 320 -13.56 -2.39 3.53
N ASP A 321 -13.76 -1.18 2.98
CA ASP A 321 -14.07 0.03 3.75
C ASP A 321 -15.46 0.59 3.42
N ILE A 322 -15.89 1.62 4.16
CA ILE A 322 -17.17 2.30 3.92
C ILE A 322 -17.29 2.90 2.50
N GLU A 323 -16.15 3.26 1.89
CA GLU A 323 -16.10 3.82 0.53
C GLU A 323 -16.38 2.70 -0.50
N GLY A 324 -15.74 1.55 -0.34
CA GLY A 324 -15.98 0.35 -1.12
C GLY A 324 -17.38 -0.21 -0.94
N GLU A 325 -17.97 -0.09 0.25
CA GLU A 325 -19.36 -0.50 0.52
C GLU A 325 -20.37 0.40 -0.21
N LYS A 326 -20.12 1.72 -0.27
CA LYS A 326 -20.95 2.62 -1.09
C LYS A 326 -20.85 2.31 -2.59
N ILE A 327 -19.64 2.04 -3.09
CA ILE A 327 -19.47 1.62 -4.50
C ILE A 327 -20.26 0.33 -4.74
N ALA A 328 -20.21 -0.62 -3.81
CA ALA A 328 -20.96 -1.85 -3.92
C ALA A 328 -22.47 -1.62 -3.93
N TRP A 329 -22.96 -0.70 -3.12
CA TRP A 329 -24.37 -0.30 -3.13
C TRP A 329 -24.81 0.28 -4.48
N ASP A 330 -24.00 1.15 -5.09
CA ASP A 330 -24.31 1.73 -6.39
C ASP A 330 -24.36 0.68 -7.50
N VAL A 331 -23.37 -0.23 -7.50
CA VAL A 331 -23.36 -1.38 -8.43
C VAL A 331 -24.60 -2.25 -8.20
N TYR A 332 -24.91 -2.57 -6.95
CA TYR A 332 -26.05 -3.39 -6.57
C TYR A 332 -27.36 -2.81 -7.12
N LEU A 333 -27.65 -1.54 -6.84
CA LEU A 333 -28.88 -0.89 -7.31
C LEU A 333 -28.97 -0.88 -8.84
N MET A 334 -27.85 -0.65 -9.54
CA MET A 334 -27.84 -0.57 -11.00
C MET A 334 -27.97 -1.91 -11.72
N LEU A 335 -27.62 -3.00 -11.04
CA LEU A 335 -27.68 -4.36 -11.60
C LEU A 335 -28.87 -5.16 -11.10
N LYS A 336 -29.54 -4.75 -10.00
CA LYS A 336 -30.71 -5.44 -9.44
C LYS A 336 -31.84 -5.71 -10.45
N PRO A 337 -32.15 -4.82 -11.43
CA PRO A 337 -33.13 -5.14 -12.47
C PRO A 337 -32.68 -6.24 -13.46
N PHE A 338 -31.37 -6.45 -13.59
CA PHE A 338 -30.77 -7.34 -14.59
C PHE A 338 -30.32 -8.68 -14.00
N SER A 339 -30.01 -8.73 -12.70
CA SER A 339 -29.63 -9.94 -11.99
C SER A 339 -30.27 -10.00 -10.61
N LYS A 340 -30.85 -11.16 -10.28
CA LYS A 340 -31.50 -11.42 -8.98
C LYS A 340 -30.50 -11.81 -7.89
N ARG A 341 -29.35 -12.39 -8.26
CA ARG A 341 -28.33 -12.89 -7.33
C ARG A 341 -27.13 -11.96 -7.35
N ILE A 342 -27.12 -11.01 -6.43
CA ILE A 342 -26.02 -10.05 -6.26
C ILE A 342 -25.55 -10.12 -4.82
N SER A 343 -24.29 -10.44 -4.63
CA SER A 343 -23.66 -10.59 -3.33
C SER A 343 -22.38 -9.78 -3.21
N ARG A 344 -21.91 -9.60 -1.99
CA ARG A 344 -20.70 -8.88 -1.61
C ARG A 344 -19.67 -9.86 -1.08
N ALA A 345 -18.45 -9.80 -1.63
CA ALA A 345 -17.29 -10.57 -1.16
C ALA A 345 -16.24 -9.64 -0.56
N GLU A 346 -15.82 -9.91 0.67
CA GLU A 346 -14.85 -9.08 1.39
C GLU A 346 -13.55 -9.84 1.62
N PHE A 347 -12.41 -9.22 1.29
CA PHE A 347 -11.09 -9.76 1.59
C PHE A 347 -10.13 -8.61 1.96
N HIS A 348 -9.27 -8.87 2.95
CA HIS A 348 -8.30 -7.89 3.45
C HIS A 348 -6.91 -8.04 2.82
N GLU A 349 -6.74 -8.98 1.90
CA GLU A 349 -5.54 -9.20 1.10
C GLU A 349 -5.92 -9.75 -0.27
N VAL A 350 -5.25 -9.30 -1.34
CA VAL A 350 -5.50 -9.79 -2.70
C VAL A 350 -4.67 -11.07 -2.92
N THR A 351 -5.06 -12.16 -2.26
CA THR A 351 -4.40 -13.47 -2.39
C THR A 351 -5.39 -14.53 -2.88
N PRO A 352 -4.95 -15.56 -3.61
CA PRO A 352 -5.82 -16.65 -4.07
C PRO A 352 -6.68 -17.25 -2.97
N ASP A 353 -6.07 -17.55 -1.80
CA ASP A 353 -6.80 -18.15 -0.68
C ASP A 353 -7.86 -17.20 -0.13
N ALA A 354 -7.56 -15.90 -0.03
CA ALA A 354 -8.53 -14.91 0.44
C ALA A 354 -9.68 -14.73 -0.55
N ILE A 355 -9.39 -14.74 -1.85
CA ILE A 355 -10.40 -14.64 -2.91
C ILE A 355 -11.33 -15.86 -2.88
N VAL A 356 -10.78 -17.08 -2.89
CA VAL A 356 -11.57 -18.32 -2.80
C VAL A 356 -12.37 -18.36 -1.49
N LYS A 357 -11.75 -18.03 -0.35
CA LYS A 357 -12.46 -17.96 0.94
C LYS A 357 -13.61 -16.95 0.93
N SER A 358 -13.45 -15.80 0.26
CA SER A 358 -14.52 -14.80 0.15
C SER A 358 -15.68 -15.26 -0.72
N LEU A 359 -15.44 -16.08 -1.75
CA LEU A 359 -16.50 -16.71 -2.55
C LEU A 359 -17.33 -17.72 -1.74
N ARG A 360 -16.76 -18.30 -0.67
CA ARG A 360 -17.50 -19.17 0.27
C ARG A 360 -18.31 -18.38 1.31
N ASN A 361 -17.91 -17.14 1.58
CA ASN A 361 -18.48 -16.30 2.63
C ASN A 361 -19.10 -15.03 2.02
N LEU A 362 -20.01 -15.24 1.07
CA LEU A 362 -20.77 -14.15 0.46
C LEU A 362 -21.77 -13.57 1.46
N ARG A 363 -21.89 -12.24 1.45
CA ARG A 363 -22.87 -11.51 2.26
C ARG A 363 -23.67 -10.53 1.41
N GLU A 364 -24.68 -9.92 2.00
CA GLU A 364 -25.36 -8.77 1.40
C GLU A 364 -24.57 -7.48 1.63
N VAL A 365 -24.90 -6.43 0.87
CA VAL A 365 -24.35 -5.08 1.10
C VAL A 365 -24.89 -4.55 2.43
N ASN A 366 -24.00 -4.03 3.27
CA ASN A 366 -24.33 -3.52 4.59
C ASN A 366 -24.89 -2.09 4.48
N SER A 367 -26.20 -1.95 4.68
CA SER A 367 -26.92 -0.67 4.60
C SER A 367 -26.44 0.36 5.62
N ALA A 368 -26.04 -0.05 6.83
CA ALA A 368 -25.54 0.86 7.86
C ALA A 368 -24.21 1.53 7.46
N ARG A 369 -23.28 0.75 6.89
CA ARG A 369 -22.03 1.27 6.31
C ARG A 369 -22.28 2.24 5.15
N VAL A 370 -23.26 1.93 4.30
CA VAL A 370 -23.68 2.81 3.19
C VAL A 370 -24.26 4.11 3.73
N ALA A 371 -25.16 4.03 4.70
CA ALA A 371 -25.77 5.20 5.34
C ALA A 371 -24.70 6.11 5.97
N ALA A 372 -23.74 5.53 6.71
CA ALA A 372 -22.62 6.28 7.28
C ALA A 372 -21.80 7.01 6.21
N GLN A 373 -21.55 6.36 5.05
CA GLN A 373 -20.86 6.99 3.93
C GLN A 373 -21.68 8.13 3.31
N ILE A 374 -23.00 7.95 3.15
CA ILE A 374 -23.90 8.97 2.63
C ILE A 374 -23.91 10.20 3.55
N VAL A 375 -24.05 10.01 4.86
CA VAL A 375 -24.01 11.10 5.86
C VAL A 375 -22.71 11.86 5.75
N ARG A 376 -21.59 11.13 5.64
CA ARG A 376 -20.26 11.73 5.47
C ARG A 376 -20.19 12.57 4.22
N ARG A 377 -20.73 12.07 3.10
CA ARG A 377 -20.73 12.78 1.82
C ARG A 377 -21.63 14.02 1.85
N ILE A 378 -22.82 13.93 2.45
CA ILE A 378 -23.74 15.05 2.66
C ILE A 378 -23.10 16.10 3.56
N THR A 379 -22.52 15.68 4.68
CA THR A 379 -21.81 16.55 5.63
C THR A 379 -20.71 17.35 4.94
N ASP A 380 -19.83 16.67 4.21
CA ASP A 380 -18.72 17.30 3.51
C ASP A 380 -19.23 18.26 2.42
N ARG A 381 -20.40 17.98 1.83
CA ARG A 381 -21.05 18.84 0.84
C ARG A 381 -21.68 20.09 1.48
N TRP A 382 -22.54 19.91 2.49
CA TRP A 382 -23.28 20.99 3.15
C TRP A 382 -22.41 21.93 3.98
N ILE A 383 -21.29 21.44 4.53
CA ILE A 383 -20.32 22.30 5.20
C ILE A 383 -19.31 22.85 4.20
N GLY A 384 -18.74 21.96 3.36
CA GLY A 384 -17.60 22.31 2.53
C GLY A 384 -17.96 23.27 1.39
N PHE A 385 -19.08 23.07 0.69
CA PHE A 385 -19.44 23.93 -0.45
C PHE A 385 -19.74 25.36 -0.02
N PRO A 386 -20.67 25.61 0.94
CA PRO A 386 -20.97 26.97 1.37
C PRO A 386 -19.75 27.70 1.92
N LEU A 387 -18.95 27.06 2.78
CA LEU A 387 -17.71 27.67 3.28
C LEU A 387 -16.74 27.97 2.14
N SER A 388 -16.59 27.05 1.18
CA SER A 388 -15.72 27.29 0.01
C SER A 388 -16.22 28.45 -0.85
N THR A 389 -17.52 28.56 -1.09
CA THR A 389 -18.13 29.67 -1.85
C THR A 389 -17.88 31.00 -1.14
N LEU A 390 -18.16 31.06 0.15
CA LEU A 390 -17.91 32.23 0.98
C LEU A 390 -16.45 32.70 0.92
N LEU A 391 -15.50 31.76 1.02
CA LEU A 391 -14.07 32.09 0.91
C LEU A 391 -13.70 32.61 -0.48
N LYS A 392 -14.26 32.03 -1.55
CA LYS A 392 -13.98 32.47 -2.92
C LYS A 392 -14.51 33.88 -3.16
N GLU A 393 -15.72 34.17 -2.73
CA GLU A 393 -16.35 35.49 -2.85
C GLU A 393 -15.60 36.54 -2.03
N LYS A 394 -15.31 36.23 -0.77
CA LYS A 394 -14.64 37.18 0.14
C LYS A 394 -13.22 37.52 -0.28
N TYR A 395 -12.45 36.55 -0.79
CA TYR A 395 -11.03 36.74 -1.10
C TYR A 395 -10.72 36.78 -2.61
N GLY A 396 -11.72 36.65 -3.47
CA GLY A 396 -11.56 36.70 -4.93
C GLY A 396 -10.71 35.56 -5.52
N LYS A 397 -10.58 34.43 -4.83
CA LYS A 397 -9.65 33.33 -5.19
C LYS A 397 -10.41 32.02 -5.42
N PRO A 398 -10.61 31.58 -6.68
CA PRO A 398 -11.50 30.45 -7.02
C PRO A 398 -10.98 29.08 -6.55
N TRP A 399 -9.69 28.95 -6.25
CA TRP A 399 -9.09 27.72 -5.75
C TRP A 399 -9.19 27.57 -4.22
N LEU A 400 -9.77 28.54 -3.49
CA LEU A 400 -9.99 28.39 -2.05
C LEU A 400 -11.10 27.39 -1.76
N GLY A 401 -10.96 26.71 -0.64
CA GLY A 401 -11.96 25.77 -0.16
C GLY A 401 -11.72 25.42 1.30
N ALA A 402 -12.77 25.02 1.98
CA ALA A 402 -12.71 24.64 3.39
C ALA A 402 -13.45 23.33 3.61
N GLY A 403 -12.98 22.56 4.58
CA GLY A 403 -13.66 21.37 5.07
C GLY A 403 -13.39 21.20 6.55
N ARG A 404 -14.33 20.59 7.27
CA ARG A 404 -14.28 20.41 8.73
C ARG A 404 -12.97 19.83 9.24
N VAL A 405 -12.37 18.87 8.52
CA VAL A 405 -11.10 18.23 8.90
C VAL A 405 -9.90 19.11 8.56
N GLN A 406 -10.00 19.95 7.53
CA GLN A 406 -8.89 20.76 7.04
C GLN A 406 -8.55 21.91 8.00
N ILE A 407 -9.57 22.55 8.58
CA ILE A 407 -9.38 23.76 9.39
C ILE A 407 -8.67 23.47 10.73
N PRO A 408 -9.03 22.44 11.52
CA PRO A 408 -8.28 22.05 12.71
C PRO A 408 -6.81 21.72 12.41
N VAL A 409 -6.56 20.98 11.32
CA VAL A 409 -5.19 20.59 10.91
C VAL A 409 -4.36 21.82 10.49
N LEU A 410 -5.00 22.79 9.83
CA LEU A 410 -4.40 24.08 9.54
C LEU A 410 -4.09 24.85 10.83
N GLY A 411 -5.02 24.86 11.79
CA GLY A 411 -4.85 25.45 13.12
C GLY A 411 -3.65 24.88 13.86
N TRP A 412 -3.49 23.56 13.88
CA TRP A 412 -2.31 22.91 14.48
C TRP A 412 -1.00 23.35 13.83
N SER A 413 -1.00 23.48 12.51
CA SER A 413 0.16 23.95 11.75
C SER A 413 0.50 25.41 12.08
N ILE A 414 -0.53 26.26 12.26
CA ILE A 414 -0.39 27.67 12.65
C ILE A 414 0.12 27.80 14.09
N ASN A 415 -0.52 27.12 15.04
CA ASN A 415 -0.14 27.14 16.45
C ASN A 415 1.31 26.65 16.61
N ARG A 416 1.66 25.56 15.93
CA ARG A 416 3.05 25.08 15.92
C ARG A 416 4.03 26.07 15.31
N TYR A 417 3.62 26.82 14.30
CA TYR A 417 4.48 27.86 13.71
C TYR A 417 4.68 29.06 14.65
N VAL A 418 3.65 29.43 15.43
CA VAL A 418 3.74 30.47 16.47
C VAL A 418 4.70 30.01 17.58
N GLU A 419 4.53 28.79 18.10
CA GLU A 419 5.46 28.16 19.06
C GLU A 419 6.88 28.13 18.51
N TRP A 420 7.06 27.68 17.26
CA TRP A 420 8.35 27.62 16.59
C TRP A 420 9.04 28.98 16.55
N LYS A 421 8.30 30.07 16.24
CA LYS A 421 8.82 31.44 16.26
C LYS A 421 9.20 31.91 17.66
N ARG A 422 8.32 31.68 18.64
CA ARG A 422 8.54 32.06 20.04
C ARG A 422 9.80 31.38 20.59
N ASP A 423 9.97 30.09 20.28
CA ASP A 423 11.04 29.24 20.81
C ASP A 423 12.29 29.25 19.90
N ALA A 424 12.32 30.14 18.90
CA ALA A 424 13.46 30.29 18.00
C ALA A 424 14.70 30.79 18.74
N GLY A 425 15.86 30.28 18.35
CA GLY A 425 17.17 30.63 18.89
C GLY A 425 18.28 30.02 18.04
N TYR A 426 19.46 29.88 18.65
CA TYR A 426 20.67 29.37 18.03
C TYR A 426 21.07 28.06 18.69
N PHE A 427 21.37 27.08 17.87
CA PHE A 427 21.85 25.77 18.29
C PHE A 427 23.34 25.68 17.99
N VAL A 428 24.12 25.32 19.00
CA VAL A 428 25.53 24.97 18.87
C VAL A 428 25.61 23.45 18.80
N LYS A 429 25.75 22.93 17.58
CA LYS A 429 25.91 21.50 17.34
C LYS A 429 27.39 21.16 17.37
N VAL A 430 27.74 20.19 18.21
CA VAL A 430 29.10 19.74 18.44
C VAL A 430 29.18 18.26 18.12
N LYS A 431 30.06 17.91 17.18
CA LYS A 431 30.33 16.52 16.82
C LYS A 431 31.68 16.10 17.40
N GLY A 432 31.72 15.12 18.29
CA GLY A 432 32.98 14.55 18.72
C GLY A 432 33.68 13.80 17.58
N ASP A 433 35.00 13.68 17.67
CA ASP A 433 35.82 12.80 16.80
C ASP A 433 35.36 11.33 16.80
N ASN A 434 34.79 10.91 17.91
CA ASN A 434 34.13 9.62 18.15
C ASN A 434 32.75 9.45 17.48
N GLY A 435 32.21 10.49 16.85
CA GLY A 435 30.91 10.48 16.18
C GLY A 435 29.70 10.78 17.07
N ILE A 436 29.88 11.08 18.36
CA ILE A 436 28.80 11.57 19.22
C ILE A 436 28.41 12.99 18.80
N GLU A 437 27.12 13.23 18.68
CA GLU A 437 26.57 14.53 18.35
C GLU A 437 25.66 15.03 19.47
N ILE A 438 26.01 16.19 20.01
CA ILE A 438 25.21 16.93 20.99
C ILE A 438 24.90 18.33 20.48
N THR A 439 23.84 18.91 21.04
CA THR A 439 23.38 20.23 20.64
C THR A 439 23.00 21.04 21.86
N TYR A 440 23.57 22.24 21.99
CA TYR A 440 23.22 23.23 23.02
C TYR A 440 22.31 24.29 22.43
N PHE A 441 21.38 24.82 23.23
CA PHE A 441 20.50 25.91 22.83
C PHE A 441 20.86 27.21 23.52
N ARG A 442 20.83 28.31 22.76
CA ARG A 442 20.97 29.69 23.24
C ARG A 442 19.94 30.59 22.56
N LYS A 443 19.44 31.59 23.28
CA LYS A 443 18.42 32.50 22.74
C LYS A 443 19.04 33.52 21.79
N LYS A 444 20.18 34.09 22.17
CA LYS A 444 20.90 35.10 21.39
C LYS A 444 22.06 34.47 20.63
N ARG A 445 22.50 35.15 19.56
CA ARG A 445 23.57 34.64 18.70
C ARG A 445 24.91 34.75 19.39
N GLU A 446 25.11 35.84 20.12
CA GLU A 446 26.31 36.18 20.86
C GLU A 446 26.62 35.11 21.90
N ASP A 447 25.60 34.65 22.64
CA ASP A 447 25.76 33.57 23.63
C ASP A 447 26.13 32.22 22.97
N ALA A 448 25.61 31.96 21.77
CA ALA A 448 25.94 30.74 21.02
C ALA A 448 27.38 30.78 20.47
N GLU A 449 27.82 31.94 19.99
CA GLU A 449 29.18 32.17 19.52
C GLU A 449 30.18 32.13 20.68
N ALA A 450 29.82 32.68 21.85
CA ALA A 450 30.60 32.58 23.08
C ALA A 450 30.83 31.12 23.49
N LEU A 451 29.74 30.33 23.56
CA LEU A 451 29.83 28.90 23.89
C LEU A 451 30.67 28.13 22.86
N ALA A 452 30.46 28.37 21.56
CA ALA A 452 31.23 27.72 20.50
C ALA A 452 32.73 28.06 20.60
N ASN A 453 33.08 29.32 20.87
CA ASN A 453 34.46 29.76 21.08
C ASN A 453 35.07 29.14 22.34
N ALA A 454 34.30 29.04 23.43
CA ALA A 454 34.74 28.39 24.65
C ALA A 454 35.04 26.90 24.42
N ILE A 455 34.15 26.19 23.72
CA ILE A 455 34.34 24.77 23.36
C ILE A 455 35.56 24.61 22.44
N MET A 456 35.72 25.50 21.46
CA MET A 456 36.87 25.49 20.56
C MET A 456 38.19 25.74 21.29
N LYS A 457 38.24 26.71 22.23
CA LYS A 457 39.44 27.03 23.00
C LYS A 457 39.82 25.90 23.96
N GLN A 458 38.83 25.25 24.57
CA GLN A 458 39.06 24.09 25.43
C GLN A 458 39.47 22.85 24.60
N GLY A 459 38.93 22.69 23.39
CA GLY A 459 39.25 21.58 22.48
C GLY A 459 38.61 20.25 22.86
N TYR A 460 37.80 20.19 23.92
CA TYR A 460 37.08 19.00 24.36
C TYR A 460 35.83 19.34 25.18
N LEU A 461 34.93 18.37 25.29
CA LEU A 461 33.82 18.34 26.26
C LEU A 461 34.15 17.37 27.39
N GLU A 462 33.82 17.72 28.62
CA GLU A 462 34.07 16.88 29.80
C GLU A 462 32.96 15.83 29.95
N VAL A 463 33.33 14.57 30.20
CA VAL A 463 32.36 13.52 30.55
C VAL A 463 32.01 13.70 32.02
N HIS A 464 30.81 14.20 32.30
CA HIS A 464 30.33 14.42 33.66
C HIS A 464 29.89 13.11 34.32
N SER A 465 29.13 12.29 33.59
CA SER A 465 28.82 10.94 33.99
C SER A 465 28.57 10.04 32.79
N PHE A 466 28.80 8.74 33.00
CA PHE A 466 28.49 7.69 32.04
C PHE A 466 27.90 6.51 32.80
N GLU A 467 26.61 6.28 32.61
CA GLU A 467 25.87 5.23 33.31
C GLU A 467 25.41 4.20 32.30
N LYS A 468 25.71 2.92 32.56
CA LYS A 468 25.18 1.82 31.78
C LYS A 468 23.95 1.23 32.46
N LYS A 469 22.88 1.07 31.69
CA LYS A 469 21.69 0.36 32.11
C LYS A 469 21.38 -0.74 31.12
N THR A 470 21.03 -1.91 31.63
CA THR A 470 20.47 -2.98 30.82
C THR A 470 18.96 -2.88 30.92
N GLU A 471 18.27 -2.79 29.78
CA GLU A 471 16.82 -2.71 29.74
C GLU A 471 16.25 -3.56 28.61
N GLU A 472 14.99 -3.98 28.78
CA GLU A 472 14.27 -4.73 27.76
C GLU A 472 13.70 -3.76 26.72
N PHE A 473 14.11 -3.92 25.48
CA PHE A 473 13.58 -3.19 24.33
C PHE A 473 12.45 -4.01 23.68
N ASN A 474 11.23 -3.57 23.93
CA ASN A 474 10.05 -4.15 23.29
C ASN A 474 9.92 -3.67 21.83
N PRO A 475 9.64 -4.59 20.88
CA PRO A 475 9.33 -4.17 19.52
C PRO A 475 8.07 -3.33 19.50
N ALA A 476 8.05 -2.37 18.60
CA ALA A 476 6.87 -1.56 18.40
C ALA A 476 5.88 -2.28 17.46
N PRO A 477 4.56 -2.00 17.58
CA PRO A 477 3.54 -2.77 16.88
C PRO A 477 3.66 -2.65 15.35
N PRO A 478 3.09 -3.63 14.60
CA PRO A 478 2.94 -3.54 13.16
C PRO A 478 2.25 -2.24 12.72
N TYR A 479 2.48 -1.85 11.47
CA TYR A 479 2.07 -0.54 11.00
C TYR A 479 0.56 -0.39 10.91
N THR A 480 0.07 0.74 11.42
CA THR A 480 -1.20 1.37 11.03
C THR A 480 -0.94 2.38 9.92
N THR A 481 -2.00 2.94 9.31
CA THR A 481 -1.86 3.96 8.26
C THR A 481 -1.08 5.17 8.74
N ASP A 482 -1.38 5.68 9.93
CA ASP A 482 -0.75 6.89 10.49
C ASP A 482 0.74 6.67 10.82
N SER A 483 1.06 5.55 11.48
CA SER A 483 2.44 5.23 11.87
C SER A 483 3.32 4.91 10.66
N LEU A 484 2.74 4.30 9.62
CA LEU A 484 3.44 4.06 8.36
C LEU A 484 3.75 5.37 7.64
N LEU A 485 2.76 6.26 7.47
CA LEU A 485 2.96 7.53 6.78
C LEU A 485 3.94 8.43 7.54
N PHE A 486 3.95 8.37 8.87
CA PHE A 486 4.96 9.01 9.70
C PHE A 486 6.37 8.50 9.39
N ASP A 487 6.59 7.18 9.44
CA ASP A 487 7.91 6.60 9.20
C ASP A 487 8.35 6.73 7.74
N ALA A 488 7.44 6.62 6.77
CA ALA A 488 7.72 6.84 5.35
C ALA A 488 8.22 8.27 5.07
N GLY A 489 7.58 9.28 5.69
CA GLY A 489 8.04 10.67 5.60
C GLY A 489 9.39 10.88 6.28
N LYS A 490 9.59 10.28 7.47
CA LYS A 490 10.82 10.45 8.25
C LYS A 490 12.03 9.77 7.61
N ARG A 491 11.88 8.49 7.24
CA ARG A 491 12.96 7.60 6.78
C ARG A 491 13.16 7.66 5.27
N LEU A 492 12.08 7.58 4.50
CA LEU A 492 12.14 7.48 3.03
C LEU A 492 11.94 8.83 2.31
N LYS A 493 11.61 9.89 3.06
CA LYS A 493 11.30 11.24 2.54
C LYS A 493 10.14 11.25 1.53
N LEU A 494 9.17 10.36 1.73
CA LEU A 494 7.97 10.28 0.89
C LEU A 494 6.89 11.23 1.40
N GLY A 495 6.27 12.00 0.50
CA GLY A 495 5.04 12.74 0.81
C GLY A 495 3.86 11.79 1.02
N ALA A 496 2.92 12.16 1.87
CA ALA A 496 1.84 11.26 2.31
C ALA A 496 0.99 10.73 1.15
N THR A 497 0.64 11.58 0.18
CA THR A 497 -0.11 11.20 -1.03
C THR A 497 0.62 10.16 -1.87
N TYR A 498 1.94 10.32 -2.02
CA TYR A 498 2.73 9.39 -2.82
C TYR A 498 2.94 8.06 -2.09
N ALA A 499 3.18 8.09 -0.78
CA ALA A 499 3.25 6.88 0.04
C ALA A 499 1.94 6.07 -0.01
N MET A 500 0.77 6.73 0.10
CA MET A 500 -0.53 6.07 -0.05
C MET A 500 -0.73 5.43 -1.43
N LYS A 501 -0.25 6.07 -2.50
CA LYS A 501 -0.29 5.46 -3.84
C LYS A 501 0.54 4.18 -3.90
N LEU A 502 1.77 4.20 -3.38
CA LEU A 502 2.63 3.01 -3.35
C LEU A 502 2.01 1.89 -2.51
N LEU A 503 1.34 2.23 -1.40
CA LEU A 503 0.60 1.25 -0.59
C LEU A 503 -0.57 0.63 -1.35
N GLN A 504 -1.34 1.43 -2.08
CA GLN A 504 -2.41 0.92 -2.94
C GLN A 504 -1.84 -0.05 -3.98
N ASP A 505 -0.75 0.32 -4.66
CA ASP A 505 -0.10 -0.53 -5.66
C ASP A 505 0.40 -1.87 -5.04
N LEU A 506 0.98 -1.84 -3.83
CA LEU A 506 1.44 -3.04 -3.10
C LEU A 506 0.26 -3.94 -2.66
N PHE A 507 -0.83 -3.34 -2.19
CA PHE A 507 -2.04 -4.06 -1.80
C PHE A 507 -2.72 -4.72 -3.00
N GLU A 508 -2.89 -3.98 -4.11
CA GLU A 508 -3.49 -4.48 -5.35
C GLU A 508 -2.64 -5.55 -6.05
N ALA A 509 -1.33 -5.56 -5.80
CA ALA A 509 -0.43 -6.64 -6.20
C ALA A 509 -0.51 -7.87 -5.28
N GLY A 510 -1.24 -7.80 -4.16
CA GLY A 510 -1.38 -8.89 -3.20
C GLY A 510 -0.17 -9.12 -2.32
N LEU A 511 0.68 -8.11 -2.12
CA LEU A 511 1.93 -8.21 -1.35
C LEU A 511 1.78 -7.77 0.10
N ILE A 512 0.81 -6.92 0.39
CA ILE A 512 0.48 -6.48 1.75
C ILE A 512 -1.02 -6.59 2.01
N THR A 513 -1.40 -6.58 3.29
CA THR A 513 -2.79 -6.44 3.74
C THR A 513 -3.34 -5.04 3.43
N TYR A 514 -4.65 -4.86 3.63
CA TYR A 514 -5.33 -3.61 3.36
C TYR A 514 -4.70 -2.44 4.11
N HIS A 515 -4.29 -1.42 3.35
CA HIS A 515 -3.40 -0.37 3.84
C HIS A 515 -4.12 0.82 4.50
N ARG A 516 -5.46 0.88 4.45
CA ARG A 516 -6.27 1.89 5.13
C ARG A 516 -6.85 1.34 6.43
N THR A 517 -5.96 1.08 7.37
CA THR A 517 -6.27 0.48 8.67
C THR A 517 -5.77 1.36 9.81
N ASP A 518 -6.52 1.37 10.89
CA ASP A 518 -6.13 1.99 12.16
C ASP A 518 -5.94 0.96 13.29
N SER A 519 -6.02 -0.32 12.94
CA SER A 519 -5.82 -1.46 13.83
C SER A 519 -4.37 -1.93 13.80
N THR A 520 -3.83 -2.27 14.96
CA THR A 520 -2.52 -2.94 15.10
C THR A 520 -2.65 -4.46 15.13
N HIS A 521 -3.88 -5.00 15.05
CA HIS A 521 -4.15 -6.43 15.16
C HIS A 521 -3.53 -7.25 14.04
N ILE A 522 -3.12 -8.47 14.36
CA ILE A 522 -2.54 -9.48 13.49
C ILE A 522 -3.32 -10.78 13.69
N SER A 523 -3.85 -11.30 12.60
CA SER A 523 -4.57 -12.56 12.52
C SER A 523 -3.65 -13.76 12.72
N ASN A 524 -4.23 -14.92 13.04
CA ASN A 524 -3.48 -16.19 13.09
C ASN A 524 -2.75 -16.49 11.78
N LYS A 525 -3.32 -16.13 10.62
CA LYS A 525 -2.65 -16.24 9.31
C LYS A 525 -1.40 -15.37 9.26
N GLY A 526 -1.49 -14.12 9.73
CA GLY A 526 -0.34 -13.22 9.83
C GLY A 526 0.75 -13.77 10.74
N ILE A 527 0.39 -14.24 11.94
CA ILE A 527 1.33 -14.87 12.88
C ILE A 527 2.05 -16.05 12.22
N GLN A 528 1.33 -16.89 11.46
CA GLN A 528 1.92 -18.01 10.73
C GLN A 528 2.90 -17.57 9.63
N VAL A 529 2.62 -16.47 8.92
CA VAL A 529 3.56 -15.88 7.94
C VAL A 529 4.87 -15.47 8.63
N ALA A 530 4.80 -14.82 9.78
CA ALA A 530 6.01 -14.45 10.51
C ALA A 530 6.77 -15.70 10.99
N LYS A 531 6.07 -16.66 11.60
CA LYS A 531 6.65 -17.93 12.07
C LYS A 531 7.43 -18.64 10.95
N GLU A 532 6.83 -18.77 9.77
CA GLU A 532 7.47 -19.41 8.62
C GLU A 532 8.77 -18.70 8.20
N TYR A 533 8.82 -17.36 8.28
CA TYR A 533 10.03 -16.59 8.01
C TYR A 533 11.12 -16.84 9.05
N PHE A 534 10.77 -16.89 10.34
CA PHE A 534 11.71 -17.24 11.43
C PHE A 534 12.28 -18.65 11.28
N ASP A 535 11.42 -19.61 10.94
CA ASP A 535 11.80 -21.02 10.79
C ASP A 535 12.70 -21.24 9.56
N LYS A 536 12.30 -20.73 8.40
CA LYS A 536 12.92 -21.09 7.10
C LYS A 536 14.01 -20.14 6.65
N VAL A 537 13.85 -18.84 6.91
CA VAL A 537 14.72 -17.78 6.38
C VAL A 537 15.73 -17.31 7.43
N ILE A 538 15.25 -16.87 8.60
CA ILE A 538 16.13 -16.46 9.71
C ILE A 538 16.83 -17.68 10.33
N ARG A 539 16.15 -18.84 10.33
CA ARG A 539 16.61 -20.09 10.96
C ARG A 539 16.89 -19.93 12.47
N ARG A 540 16.07 -19.11 13.12
CA ARG A 540 16.12 -18.81 14.56
C ARG A 540 14.69 -18.83 15.15
N PRO A 541 14.06 -20.02 15.23
CA PRO A 541 12.72 -20.16 15.78
C PRO A 541 12.61 -19.69 17.24
N ASP A 542 13.73 -19.70 17.98
CA ASP A 542 13.84 -19.21 19.36
C ASP A 542 13.59 -17.70 19.50
N LEU A 543 13.73 -16.94 18.41
CA LEU A 543 13.47 -15.50 18.39
C LEU A 543 12.00 -15.16 18.11
N PHE A 544 11.21 -16.12 17.64
CA PHE A 544 9.80 -15.89 17.32
C PHE A 544 8.96 -15.77 18.59
N PHE A 545 8.16 -14.71 18.69
CA PHE A 545 7.22 -14.50 19.78
C PHE A 545 5.87 -14.04 19.22
N PRO A 546 4.84 -14.91 19.23
CA PRO A 546 3.56 -14.61 18.59
C PRO A 546 2.83 -13.52 19.36
N ARG A 547 2.55 -12.40 18.69
CA ARG A 547 1.74 -11.31 19.26
C ARG A 547 0.58 -11.01 18.33
N ALA A 548 -0.63 -11.16 18.83
CA ALA A 548 -1.82 -10.71 18.10
C ALA A 548 -1.82 -9.19 17.93
N TRP A 549 -1.34 -8.44 18.93
CA TRP A 549 -1.44 -6.96 18.99
C TRP A 549 -2.90 -6.45 18.92
N GLY A 550 -3.21 -5.33 19.58
CA GLY A 550 -4.53 -4.70 19.52
C GLY A 550 -5.72 -5.62 19.91
N LYS A 551 -6.94 -5.17 19.62
CA LYS A 551 -8.15 -6.00 19.68
C LYS A 551 -8.48 -6.52 18.29
N GLU A 552 -9.02 -7.73 18.21
CA GLU A 552 -9.57 -8.25 16.96
C GLU A 552 -10.70 -7.35 16.47
N GLY A 553 -10.70 -7.08 15.16
CA GLY A 553 -11.63 -6.16 14.52
C GLY A 553 -11.70 -6.41 13.03
N ALA A 554 -12.47 -5.57 12.31
CA ALA A 554 -12.70 -5.73 10.88
C ALA A 554 -11.44 -5.56 10.00
N HIS A 555 -10.36 -5.00 10.55
CA HIS A 555 -9.10 -4.78 9.84
C HIS A 555 -7.91 -5.29 10.62
N GLU A 556 -6.95 -5.81 9.86
CA GLU A 556 -5.62 -6.14 10.34
C GLU A 556 -4.67 -4.95 10.14
N ALA A 557 -3.53 -4.95 10.82
CA ALA A 557 -2.45 -4.03 10.56
C ALA A 557 -1.85 -4.25 9.16
N ILE A 558 -1.09 -3.26 8.69
CA ILE A 558 -0.36 -3.31 7.42
C ILE A 558 0.85 -4.24 7.58
N ARG A 559 0.80 -5.40 6.93
CA ARG A 559 1.85 -6.41 6.95
C ARG A 559 2.00 -7.11 5.58
N PRO A 560 3.13 -7.80 5.33
CA PRO A 560 3.29 -8.68 4.17
C PRO A 560 2.29 -9.84 4.19
N THR A 561 1.86 -10.27 3.00
CA THR A 561 0.99 -11.45 2.81
C THR A 561 1.78 -12.77 2.73
N LYS A 562 3.10 -12.69 2.50
CA LYS A 562 3.99 -13.84 2.31
C LYS A 562 5.29 -13.64 3.11
N PRO A 563 5.97 -14.73 3.51
CA PRO A 563 7.24 -14.69 4.23
C PRO A 563 8.41 -14.41 3.28
N ILE A 564 8.36 -13.28 2.56
CA ILE A 564 9.32 -12.91 1.51
C ILE A 564 9.81 -11.49 1.80
N ASP A 565 11.10 -11.30 2.07
CA ASP A 565 11.66 -9.96 2.25
C ASP A 565 11.82 -9.20 0.92
N ALA A 566 12.17 -7.92 0.98
CA ALA A 566 12.19 -7.05 -0.20
C ALA A 566 13.22 -7.46 -1.26
N GLU A 567 14.39 -7.96 -0.85
CA GLU A 567 15.42 -8.42 -1.79
C GLU A 567 15.00 -9.72 -2.46
N GLU A 568 14.44 -10.64 -1.68
CA GLU A 568 13.87 -11.88 -2.23
C GLU A 568 12.71 -11.60 -3.17
N LEU A 569 11.79 -10.70 -2.81
CA LEU A 569 10.67 -10.31 -3.65
C LEU A 569 11.15 -9.75 -4.98
N LYS A 570 12.15 -8.86 -4.95
CA LYS A 570 12.75 -8.29 -6.16
C LYS A 570 13.36 -9.37 -7.04
N ARG A 571 14.05 -10.35 -6.44
CA ARG A 571 14.61 -11.52 -7.14
C ARG A 571 13.51 -12.37 -7.79
N GLN A 572 12.46 -12.70 -7.04
CA GLN A 572 11.34 -13.51 -7.53
C GLN A 572 10.51 -12.82 -8.62
N ILE A 573 10.43 -11.48 -8.61
CA ILE A 573 9.80 -10.73 -9.70
C ILE A 573 10.68 -10.80 -10.96
N LEU A 574 12.00 -10.63 -10.81
CA LEU A 574 12.94 -10.69 -11.92
C LEU A 574 13.04 -12.09 -12.53
N ASP A 575 12.94 -13.14 -11.71
CA ASP A 575 12.98 -14.51 -12.19
C ASP A 575 11.64 -15.06 -12.70
N GLY A 576 10.57 -14.31 -12.48
CA GLY A 576 9.21 -14.64 -12.88
C GLY A 576 8.48 -15.59 -11.92
N SER A 577 9.08 -15.93 -10.78
CA SER A 577 8.45 -16.72 -9.71
C SER A 577 7.28 -15.99 -9.06
N VAL A 578 7.37 -14.66 -8.96
CA VAL A 578 6.27 -13.80 -8.54
C VAL A 578 5.88 -12.89 -9.69
N LYS A 579 4.67 -13.10 -10.22
CA LYS A 579 4.11 -12.22 -11.24
C LYS A 579 3.44 -11.04 -10.57
N VAL A 580 4.03 -9.85 -10.71
CA VAL A 580 3.38 -8.59 -10.36
C VAL A 580 2.95 -7.93 -11.67
N PRO A 581 1.64 -7.81 -11.95
CA PRO A 581 1.18 -7.21 -13.20
C PRO A 581 1.25 -5.67 -13.17
N LEU A 582 1.97 -5.08 -12.22
CA LEU A 582 2.17 -3.65 -12.01
C LEU A 582 3.65 -3.29 -12.21
N ASN A 583 3.91 -2.05 -12.63
CA ASN A 583 5.27 -1.54 -12.76
C ASN A 583 5.77 -1.01 -11.41
N PHE A 584 6.67 -1.75 -10.78
CA PHE A 584 7.25 -1.34 -9.50
C PHE A 584 8.50 -0.48 -9.70
N SER A 585 8.50 0.67 -9.03
CA SER A 585 9.69 1.51 -8.87
C SER A 585 10.51 1.06 -7.65
N PRO A 586 11.80 1.49 -7.53
CA PRO A 586 12.60 1.25 -6.33
C PRO A 586 11.90 1.66 -5.02
N ARG A 587 11.09 2.73 -5.07
CA ARG A 587 10.32 3.22 -3.91
C ARG A 587 9.29 2.22 -3.39
N HIS A 588 8.75 1.34 -4.25
CA HIS A 588 7.85 0.27 -3.79
C HIS A 588 8.60 -0.73 -2.91
N PHE A 589 9.81 -1.12 -3.32
CA PHE A 589 10.64 -2.06 -2.58
C PHE A 589 11.15 -1.46 -1.26
N GLU A 590 11.56 -0.18 -1.25
CA GLU A 590 11.93 0.53 -0.02
C GLU A 590 10.77 0.59 0.99
N LEU A 591 9.56 0.90 0.51
CA LEU A 591 8.37 0.96 1.36
C LEU A 591 7.97 -0.44 1.85
N TYR A 592 8.03 -1.44 0.98
CA TYR A 592 7.77 -2.84 1.33
C TYR A 592 8.78 -3.36 2.36
N ASP A 593 10.08 -3.08 2.22
CA ASP A 593 11.12 -3.45 3.19
C ASP A 593 10.84 -2.84 4.57
N MET A 594 10.43 -1.57 4.61
CA MET A 594 10.04 -0.90 5.85
C MET A 594 8.88 -1.63 6.53
N ILE A 595 7.82 -1.96 5.77
CA ILE A 595 6.65 -2.71 6.28
C ILE A 595 7.08 -4.09 6.78
N PHE A 596 7.86 -4.82 5.97
CA PHE A 596 8.30 -6.17 6.25
C PHE A 596 9.11 -6.24 7.54
N ARG A 597 10.14 -5.39 7.69
CA ARG A 597 10.99 -5.36 8.88
C ARG A 597 10.21 -5.00 10.13
N ARG A 598 9.31 -4.01 10.04
CA ARG A 598 8.47 -3.61 11.18
C ARG A 598 7.58 -4.76 11.64
N PHE A 599 6.95 -5.46 10.70
CA PHE A 599 6.09 -6.60 10.98
C PHE A 599 6.86 -7.77 11.62
N ILE A 600 7.97 -8.20 11.01
CA ILE A 600 8.76 -9.33 11.53
C ILE A 600 9.38 -8.99 12.89
N ALA A 601 9.89 -7.77 13.10
CA ALA A 601 10.35 -7.33 14.42
C ALA A 601 9.22 -7.32 15.46
N GLY A 602 7.99 -6.94 15.07
CA GLY A 602 6.79 -7.00 15.91
C GLY A 602 6.40 -8.41 16.38
N GLN A 603 6.87 -9.44 15.68
CA GLN A 603 6.68 -10.86 15.99
C GLN A 603 7.95 -11.52 16.55
N ALA A 604 8.97 -10.73 16.92
CA ALA A 604 10.18 -11.20 17.59
C ALA A 604 10.08 -11.02 19.10
N ARG A 605 10.79 -11.83 19.89
CA ARG A 605 10.98 -11.57 21.33
C ARG A 605 11.64 -10.21 21.56
N ALA A 606 11.44 -9.63 22.74
CA ALA A 606 12.09 -8.38 23.09
C ALA A 606 13.62 -8.54 23.08
N SER A 607 14.33 -7.47 22.73
CA SER A 607 15.78 -7.42 22.77
C SER A 607 16.23 -7.00 24.17
N LEU A 608 17.21 -7.68 24.75
CA LEU A 608 17.87 -7.13 25.95
C LEU A 608 19.00 -6.22 25.48
N VAL A 609 18.92 -4.92 25.77
CA VAL A 609 19.89 -3.93 25.29
C VAL A 609 20.68 -3.33 26.43
N GLU A 610 21.96 -3.07 26.16
CA GLU A 610 22.78 -2.22 27.01
C GLU A 610 22.71 -0.79 26.46
N LYS A 611 22.15 0.12 27.24
CA LYS A 611 22.13 1.56 26.95
C LYS A 611 23.15 2.27 27.81
N ALA A 612 23.81 3.26 27.21
CA ALA A 612 24.57 4.26 27.92
C ALA A 612 23.79 5.57 28.01
N VAL A 613 23.74 6.15 29.20
CA VAL A 613 23.35 7.54 29.44
C VAL A 613 24.63 8.33 29.63
N LEU A 614 25.00 9.11 28.61
CA LEU A 614 26.18 9.97 28.62
C LEU A 614 25.79 11.41 28.94
N LYS A 615 26.35 11.98 30.01
CA LYS A 615 26.21 13.40 30.36
C LYS A 615 27.50 14.13 30.03
N LEU A 616 27.43 15.07 29.09
CA LEU A 616 28.58 15.88 28.66
C LEU A 616 28.44 17.31 29.19
N LYS A 617 29.49 17.77 29.87
CA LYS A 617 29.59 19.13 30.42
C LYS A 617 30.38 20.03 29.48
N SER A 618 29.81 21.19 29.18
CA SER A 618 30.46 22.24 28.39
C SER A 618 31.42 23.07 29.26
N PRO A 619 32.33 23.84 28.64
CA PRO A 619 33.21 24.79 29.36
C PRO A 619 32.46 25.79 30.24
N GLU A 620 31.22 26.14 29.86
CA GLU A 620 30.35 27.08 30.60
C GLU A 620 29.55 26.38 31.71
N GLY A 621 29.69 25.07 31.87
CA GLY A 621 29.01 24.28 32.90
C GLY A 621 27.68 23.64 32.47
N ASP A 622 27.22 23.84 31.24
CA ASP A 622 26.00 23.20 30.74
C ASP A 622 26.17 21.69 30.63
N ILE A 623 25.22 20.94 31.17
CA ILE A 623 25.20 19.48 31.06
C ILE A 623 24.10 19.06 30.08
N VAL A 624 24.49 18.30 29.05
CA VAL A 624 23.55 17.69 28.09
C VAL A 624 23.61 16.18 28.22
N GLU A 625 22.43 15.56 28.29
CA GLU A 625 22.28 14.12 28.35
C GLU A 625 22.03 13.53 26.95
N LYS A 626 22.67 12.39 26.68
CA LYS A 626 22.46 11.61 25.46
C LYS A 626 22.33 10.13 25.80
N GLU A 627 21.18 9.55 25.48
CA GLU A 627 21.01 8.10 25.49
C GLU A 627 21.51 7.47 24.18
N ILE A 628 22.28 6.39 24.31
CA ILE A 628 22.85 5.63 23.19
C ILE A 628 22.64 4.14 23.45
N VAL A 629 22.12 3.42 22.46
CA VAL A 629 22.09 1.95 22.52
C VAL A 629 23.47 1.45 22.09
N LEU A 630 24.21 0.83 23.01
CA LEU A 630 25.57 0.36 22.78
C LEU A 630 25.59 -0.93 21.97
N ARG A 631 24.81 -1.91 22.45
CA ARG A 631 24.73 -3.24 21.87
C ARG A 631 23.45 -3.93 22.32
N GLU A 632 23.11 -4.98 21.60
CA GLU A 632 22.12 -5.96 22.01
C GLU A 632 22.85 -7.08 22.76
N VAL A 633 22.50 -7.26 24.04
CA VAL A 633 23.08 -8.27 24.93
C VAL A 633 22.43 -9.64 24.68
N GLN A 634 21.14 -9.64 24.35
CA GLN A 634 20.42 -10.82 23.89
C GLN A 634 19.60 -10.49 22.65
N ASP A 635 19.87 -11.22 21.57
CA ASP A 635 19.17 -11.09 20.29
C ASP A 635 17.65 -11.12 20.46
N GLY A 636 16.98 -10.23 19.74
CA GLY A 636 15.53 -10.12 19.66
C GLY A 636 15.13 -9.21 18.50
N ALA A 637 14.12 -8.39 18.73
CA ALA A 637 13.54 -7.50 17.73
C ALA A 637 14.52 -6.56 17.00
N LEU A 638 15.57 -6.05 17.66
CA LEU A 638 16.52 -5.12 17.06
C LEU A 638 17.45 -5.81 16.05
N SER A 639 17.99 -6.97 16.40
CA SER A 639 18.78 -7.82 15.50
C SER A 639 17.97 -8.21 14.26
N VAL A 640 16.73 -8.65 14.47
CA VAL A 640 15.80 -9.03 13.39
C VAL A 640 15.45 -7.82 12.51
N GLY A 641 15.26 -6.65 13.12
CA GLY A 641 15.04 -5.38 12.43
C GLY A 641 16.28 -4.81 11.73
N LYS A 642 17.46 -5.39 11.97
CA LYS A 642 18.80 -4.94 11.51
C LYS A 642 19.10 -3.50 11.96
N ALA A 643 18.95 -3.23 13.26
CA ALA A 643 19.35 -1.95 13.84
C ALA A 643 20.88 -1.80 13.85
N GLU A 644 21.37 -0.57 13.60
CA GLU A 644 22.78 -0.23 13.73
C GLU A 644 23.07 0.34 15.12
N PHE A 645 24.16 -0.08 15.75
CA PHE A 645 24.57 0.38 17.08
C PHE A 645 25.84 1.22 17.01
N ASN A 646 25.97 2.20 17.93
CA ASN A 646 27.15 3.05 18.01
C ASN A 646 28.09 2.53 19.12
N LEU A 647 29.08 1.73 18.71
CA LEU A 647 30.04 1.08 19.60
C LEU A 647 31.08 2.05 20.20
N ASN A 648 31.20 3.27 19.70
CA ASN A 648 32.25 4.21 20.13
C ASN A 648 31.98 4.86 21.49
N ALA A 649 30.79 4.67 22.08
CA ALA A 649 30.43 5.34 23.33
C ALA A 649 31.23 4.83 24.56
N GLU A 650 31.74 3.60 24.54
CA GLU A 650 32.54 3.07 25.65
C GLU A 650 33.96 3.63 25.69
N SER A 651 34.60 3.81 24.52
CA SER A 651 35.91 4.47 24.43
C SER A 651 35.89 5.91 24.95
N ILE A 652 34.72 6.55 24.98
CA ILE A 652 34.52 7.93 25.44
C ILE A 652 34.44 8.01 26.96
N ALA A 653 33.78 7.05 27.59
CA ALA A 653 33.76 6.95 29.04
C ALA A 653 35.18 6.77 29.59
N ALA A 654 36.00 5.95 28.92
CA ALA A 654 37.37 5.68 29.31
C ALA A 654 38.31 6.89 29.17
N SER A 655 38.11 7.74 28.16
CA SER A 655 38.95 8.94 27.96
C SER A 655 38.59 10.09 28.90
N GLY A 656 37.39 10.07 29.50
CA GLY A 656 36.85 11.17 30.32
C GLY A 656 36.57 12.47 29.55
N LYS A 657 36.86 12.50 28.24
CA LYS A 657 36.81 13.69 27.39
C LYS A 657 36.39 13.31 25.97
N VAL A 658 35.56 14.14 25.36
CA VAL A 658 35.23 14.08 23.92
C VAL A 658 36.03 15.16 23.21
N ILE A 659 36.95 14.78 22.31
CA ILE A 659 37.77 15.76 21.59
C ILE A 659 36.91 16.43 20.51
N VAL A 660 37.04 17.76 20.41
CA VAL A 660 36.29 18.59 19.49
C VAL A 660 37.26 19.48 18.72
N ARG A 661 37.14 19.46 17.39
CA ARG A 661 37.88 20.35 16.49
C ARG A 661 36.99 21.44 15.94
N LYS A 662 37.58 22.49 15.38
CA LYS A 662 36.84 23.66 14.87
C LYS A 662 35.81 23.27 13.81
N GLU A 663 36.17 22.39 12.89
CA GLU A 663 35.32 21.86 11.83
C GLU A 663 34.13 21.02 12.34
N MET A 664 34.13 20.68 13.62
CA MET A 664 33.10 19.87 14.26
C MET A 664 32.04 20.69 15.01
N ILE A 665 32.21 22.00 15.07
CA ILE A 665 31.28 22.92 15.72
C ILE A 665 30.50 23.67 14.63
N ALA A 666 29.17 23.58 14.69
CA ALA A 666 28.28 24.28 13.77
C ALA A 666 27.23 25.06 14.56
N ILE A 667 27.16 26.37 14.31
CA ILE A 667 26.07 27.22 14.82
C ILE A 667 25.01 27.33 13.73
N TYR A 668 23.77 27.02 14.07
CA TYR A 668 22.64 27.25 13.17
C TYR A 668 21.41 27.75 13.91
N ARG A 669 20.62 28.57 13.22
CA ARG A 669 19.34 29.06 13.76
C ARG A 669 18.26 28.00 13.61
N SER A 670 17.55 27.70 14.68
CA SER A 670 16.37 26.82 14.66
C SER A 670 15.43 27.11 15.83
N SER A 671 14.56 26.18 16.17
CA SER A 671 13.65 26.29 17.32
C SER A 671 13.68 25.02 18.16
N LEU A 672 13.50 25.15 19.48
CA LEU A 672 13.30 24.02 20.39
C LEU A 672 12.04 23.22 20.03
N THR A 673 11.06 23.90 19.44
CA THR A 673 9.78 23.30 19.05
C THR A 673 9.75 23.10 17.54
N PRO A 674 10.07 21.91 17.01
CA PRO A 674 10.14 21.69 15.57
C PRO A 674 8.75 21.75 14.92
N LEU A 675 8.71 22.30 13.70
CA LEU A 675 7.50 22.31 12.88
C LEU A 675 7.01 20.89 12.60
N HIS A 676 5.71 20.77 12.33
CA HIS A 676 5.16 19.50 11.90
C HIS A 676 5.67 19.11 10.51
N SER A 677 5.87 17.81 10.30
CA SER A 677 5.97 17.19 8.97
C SER A 677 4.59 16.69 8.57
N GLU A 678 4.39 16.31 7.31
CA GLU A 678 3.12 15.68 6.89
C GLU A 678 2.79 14.47 7.79
N GLY A 679 3.78 13.60 8.02
CA GLY A 679 3.61 12.42 8.87
C GLY A 679 3.28 12.74 10.32
N SER A 680 3.88 13.78 10.93
CA SER A 680 3.57 14.13 12.32
C SER A 680 2.22 14.81 12.48
N LEU A 681 1.72 15.52 11.46
CA LEU A 681 0.31 15.97 11.44
C LEU A 681 -0.64 14.77 11.36
N ILE A 682 -0.35 13.78 10.52
CA ILE A 682 -1.19 12.57 10.40
C ILE A 682 -1.25 11.80 11.73
N LYS A 683 -0.11 11.68 12.41
CA LYS A 683 -0.09 11.06 13.74
C LYS A 683 -0.95 11.83 14.73
N LEU A 684 -0.86 13.17 14.72
CA LEU A 684 -1.69 14.03 15.55
C LEU A 684 -3.18 13.92 15.19
N MET A 685 -3.53 13.78 13.90
CA MET A 685 -4.90 13.52 13.44
C MET A 685 -5.46 12.23 14.05
N LYS A 686 -4.68 11.15 14.10
CA LYS A 686 -5.10 9.89 14.75
C LYS A 686 -5.22 10.06 16.27
N GLU A 687 -4.24 10.69 16.92
CA GLU A 687 -4.22 10.95 18.37
C GLU A 687 -5.41 11.82 18.83
N ARG A 688 -5.83 12.78 18.00
CA ARG A 688 -6.96 13.70 18.28
C ARG A 688 -8.32 13.20 17.74
N GLU A 689 -8.35 12.01 17.14
CA GLU A 689 -9.53 11.40 16.51
C GLU A 689 -10.14 12.24 15.36
N ILE A 690 -9.31 13.02 14.66
CA ILE A 690 -9.72 13.89 13.55
C ILE A 690 -9.40 13.23 12.21
N GLY A 691 -10.42 12.86 11.45
CA GLY A 691 -10.28 12.17 10.17
C GLY A 691 -10.04 10.65 10.32
N ARG A 692 -9.70 9.99 9.21
CA ARG A 692 -9.61 8.53 9.07
C ARG A 692 -8.46 8.17 8.12
N PRO A 693 -8.00 6.89 8.09
CA PRO A 693 -7.02 6.40 7.12
C PRO A 693 -7.26 6.83 5.66
N SER A 694 -8.52 6.88 5.23
CA SER A 694 -8.92 7.31 3.88
C SER A 694 -8.82 8.81 3.63
N THR A 695 -8.73 9.64 4.68
CA THR A 695 -8.74 11.11 4.59
C THR A 695 -7.44 11.78 5.00
N TYR A 696 -6.56 11.13 5.78
CA TYR A 696 -5.30 11.74 6.26
C TYR A 696 -4.47 12.41 5.17
N ALA A 697 -4.04 11.66 4.15
CA ALA A 697 -3.25 12.20 3.05
C ALA A 697 -4.05 13.23 2.20
N LYS A 698 -5.36 12.99 2.01
CA LYS A 698 -6.24 13.88 1.23
C LYS A 698 -6.38 15.26 1.90
N THR A 699 -6.46 15.31 3.23
CA THR A 699 -6.55 16.57 4.00
C THR A 699 -5.29 17.42 3.79
N ILE A 700 -4.11 16.84 3.98
CA ILE A 700 -2.83 17.54 3.80
C ILE A 700 -2.66 17.99 2.34
N ASP A 701 -3.03 17.14 1.39
CA ASP A 701 -3.02 17.50 -0.03
C ASP A 701 -3.95 18.68 -0.35
N SER A 702 -5.14 18.73 0.26
CA SER A 702 -6.06 19.86 0.07
C SER A 702 -5.49 21.16 0.65
N LEU A 703 -4.89 21.13 1.85
CA LEU A 703 -4.24 22.30 2.43
C LEU A 703 -3.14 22.87 1.52
N LYS A 704 -2.37 21.98 0.88
CA LYS A 704 -1.37 22.37 -0.13
C LYS A 704 -2.01 22.96 -1.38
N ARG A 705 -3.03 22.30 -1.94
CA ARG A 705 -3.73 22.74 -3.16
C ARG A 705 -4.41 24.10 -3.00
N HIS A 706 -4.97 24.39 -1.83
CA HIS A 706 -5.57 25.70 -1.52
C HIS A 706 -4.51 26.79 -1.23
N GLY A 707 -3.23 26.42 -1.12
CA GLY A 707 -2.16 27.35 -0.80
C GLY A 707 -2.12 27.78 0.67
N TYR A 708 -2.76 27.03 1.57
CA TYR A 708 -2.77 27.32 3.01
C TYR A 708 -1.49 26.92 3.70
N VAL A 709 -0.81 25.89 3.18
CA VAL A 709 0.48 25.43 3.66
C VAL A 709 1.42 25.16 2.49
N ILE A 710 2.71 25.29 2.75
CA ILE A 710 3.78 24.84 1.85
C ILE A 710 4.64 23.79 2.55
N ILE A 711 5.27 22.92 1.78
CA ILE A 711 6.26 21.97 2.29
C ILE A 711 7.65 22.53 2.03
N SER A 712 8.42 22.72 3.10
CA SER A 712 9.80 23.20 2.99
C SER A 712 10.66 22.21 2.19
N SER A 713 11.24 22.69 1.08
CA SER A 713 11.97 21.87 0.11
C SER A 713 13.15 21.08 0.71
N LYS A 714 13.85 21.66 1.69
CA LYS A 714 15.03 21.04 2.31
C LYS A 714 14.71 20.07 3.45
N ARG A 715 13.61 20.28 4.18
CA ARG A 715 13.36 19.58 5.46
C ARG A 715 12.01 18.85 5.53
N GLY A 716 11.11 19.07 4.59
CA GLY A 716 9.81 18.38 4.53
C GLY A 716 8.81 18.83 5.60
N PHE A 717 9.05 19.97 6.25
CA PHE A 717 8.11 20.54 7.22
C PHE A 717 6.97 21.29 6.55
N VAL A 718 5.80 21.20 7.15
CA VAL A 718 4.58 21.94 6.81
C VAL A 718 4.67 23.33 7.42
N VAL A 719 4.58 24.35 6.59
CA VAL A 719 4.66 25.77 7.00
C VAL A 719 3.37 26.46 6.56
N PRO A 720 2.64 27.12 7.46
CA PRO A 720 1.45 27.88 7.09
C PRO A 720 1.81 29.13 6.27
N THR A 721 0.98 29.48 5.31
CA THR A 721 1.10 30.71 4.52
C THR A 721 0.31 31.84 5.17
N LYS A 722 0.54 33.10 4.75
CA LYS A 722 -0.27 34.24 5.18
C LYS A 722 -1.76 34.01 4.89
N THR A 723 -2.08 33.54 3.67
CA THR A 723 -3.44 33.17 3.30
C THR A 723 -4.02 32.07 4.19
N GLY A 724 -3.23 31.05 4.55
CA GLY A 724 -3.70 30.02 5.49
C GLY A 724 -4.08 30.59 6.86
N ILE A 725 -3.26 31.51 7.39
CA ILE A 725 -3.51 32.17 8.68
C ILE A 725 -4.79 33.01 8.61
N GLU A 726 -4.90 33.90 7.62
CA GLU A 726 -6.07 34.77 7.42
C GLU A 726 -7.38 33.98 7.29
N ILE A 727 -7.34 32.87 6.55
CA ILE A 727 -8.51 32.01 6.32
C ILE A 727 -8.90 31.28 7.61
N HIS A 728 -7.92 30.74 8.34
CA HIS A 728 -8.16 30.09 9.62
C HIS A 728 -8.76 31.06 10.64
N GLU A 729 -8.22 32.26 10.77
CA GLU A 729 -8.74 33.31 11.66
C GLU A 729 -10.17 33.70 11.28
N PHE A 730 -10.44 33.91 9.99
CA PHE A 730 -11.78 34.24 9.53
C PHE A 730 -12.80 33.15 9.86
N LEU A 731 -12.49 31.89 9.55
CA LEU A 731 -13.41 30.78 9.80
C LEU A 731 -13.61 30.51 11.28
N THR A 732 -12.54 30.57 12.09
CA THR A 732 -12.62 30.34 13.53
C THR A 732 -13.35 31.47 14.25
N THR A 733 -13.37 32.68 13.70
CA THR A 733 -14.11 33.81 14.29
C THR A 733 -15.61 33.76 13.95
N ASN A 734 -15.96 33.34 12.73
CA ASN A 734 -17.33 33.44 12.21
C ASN A 734 -18.10 32.12 12.23
N TYR A 735 -17.40 30.97 12.30
CA TYR A 735 -17.99 29.63 12.16
C TYR A 735 -17.42 28.62 13.17
N THR A 736 -17.09 29.08 14.37
CA THR A 736 -16.47 28.28 15.45
C THR A 736 -17.13 26.91 15.63
N ASP A 737 -18.46 26.88 15.71
CA ASP A 737 -19.24 25.67 15.97
C ASP A 737 -19.15 24.61 14.86
N LEU A 738 -18.54 24.94 13.72
CA LEU A 738 -18.36 24.05 12.57
C LEU A 738 -16.91 23.62 12.33
N VAL A 739 -15.94 24.40 12.79
CA VAL A 739 -14.52 24.25 12.41
C VAL A 739 -13.60 23.85 13.54
N THR A 740 -14.12 23.67 14.77
CA THR A 740 -13.34 23.19 15.92
C THR A 740 -13.02 21.70 15.84
N GLU A 741 -12.02 21.29 16.65
CA GLU A 741 -11.69 19.87 16.85
C GLU A 741 -12.90 19.11 17.41
N GLU A 742 -13.56 19.68 18.42
CA GLU A 742 -14.72 19.11 19.10
C GLU A 742 -15.85 18.83 18.10
N ALA A 743 -16.26 19.85 17.33
CA ALA A 743 -17.33 19.72 16.35
C ALA A 743 -17.00 18.65 15.29
N THR A 744 -15.74 18.60 14.86
CA THR A 744 -15.28 17.61 13.86
C THR A 744 -15.31 16.20 14.43
N ARG A 745 -14.83 16.01 15.67
CA ARG A 745 -14.77 14.70 16.35
C ARG A 745 -16.16 14.19 16.70
N ASP A 746 -17.06 15.05 17.16
CA ASP A 746 -18.42 14.65 17.53
C ASP A 746 -19.20 14.15 16.31
N LEU A 747 -19.02 14.81 15.16
CA LEU A 747 -19.64 14.39 13.91
C LEU A 747 -19.05 13.08 13.36
N GLU A 748 -17.73 12.86 13.52
CA GLU A 748 -17.11 11.56 13.26
C GLU A 748 -17.71 10.45 14.13
N LYS A 749 -17.90 10.70 15.43
CA LYS A 749 -18.51 9.73 16.36
C LYS A 749 -19.96 9.39 15.98
N LYS A 750 -20.74 10.37 15.53
CA LYS A 750 -22.10 10.14 15.00
C LYS A 750 -22.06 9.24 13.77
N MET A 751 -21.12 9.46 12.84
CA MET A 751 -20.96 8.59 11.67
C MET A 751 -20.55 7.15 12.06
N ASP A 752 -19.66 6.99 13.04
CA ASP A 752 -19.30 5.66 13.56
C ASP A 752 -20.49 4.98 14.27
N ALA A 753 -21.34 5.75 14.93
CA ALA A 753 -22.57 5.25 15.55
C ALA A 753 -23.56 4.74 14.48
N ILE A 754 -23.72 5.47 13.37
CA ILE A 754 -24.50 5.01 12.21
C ILE A 754 -23.89 3.73 11.62
N GLU A 755 -22.57 3.68 11.43
CA GLU A 755 -21.88 2.52 10.86
C GLU A 755 -22.11 1.25 11.71
N SER A 756 -22.15 1.41 13.03
CA SER A 756 -22.42 0.33 13.99
C SER A 756 -23.91 0.06 14.23
N GLY A 757 -24.82 0.74 13.53
CA GLY A 757 -26.26 0.59 13.67
C GLY A 757 -26.85 1.14 14.98
N ARG A 758 -26.10 2.00 15.69
CA ARG A 758 -26.49 2.61 16.97
C ARG A 758 -27.17 3.97 16.85
N ASP A 759 -27.12 4.60 15.68
CA ASP A 759 -27.77 5.89 15.41
C ASP A 759 -28.44 5.89 14.02
N ALA A 760 -29.43 6.76 13.84
CA ALA A 760 -30.20 6.84 12.61
C ALA A 760 -29.66 7.90 11.65
N TYR A 761 -29.66 7.57 10.35
CA TYR A 761 -29.22 8.45 9.28
C TYR A 761 -29.98 9.78 9.27
N GLU A 762 -31.30 9.69 9.36
CA GLU A 762 -32.25 10.79 9.25
C GLU A 762 -32.05 11.77 10.40
N LYS A 763 -31.89 11.25 11.61
CA LYS A 763 -31.67 12.04 12.83
C LYS A 763 -30.39 12.87 12.73
N VAL A 764 -29.25 12.25 12.42
CA VAL A 764 -27.96 12.96 12.34
C VAL A 764 -27.98 14.00 11.21
N THR A 765 -28.61 13.66 10.08
CA THR A 765 -28.74 14.58 8.94
C THR A 765 -29.66 15.76 9.27
N SER A 766 -30.78 15.52 9.97
CA SER A 766 -31.71 16.57 10.41
C SER A 766 -31.07 17.52 11.42
N GLU A 767 -30.37 16.99 12.42
CA GLU A 767 -29.64 17.80 13.40
C GLU A 767 -28.58 18.68 12.72
N LEU A 768 -27.87 18.13 11.74
CA LEU A 768 -26.89 18.89 10.96
C LEU A 768 -27.57 19.98 10.12
N TYR A 769 -28.66 19.64 9.44
CA TYR A 769 -29.43 20.59 8.64
C TYR A 769 -29.90 21.78 9.47
N GLU A 770 -30.55 21.52 10.62
CA GLU A 770 -31.05 22.58 11.51
C GLU A 770 -29.93 23.44 12.08
N LYS A 771 -28.79 22.83 12.44
CA LYS A 771 -27.60 23.57 12.89
C LYS A 771 -27.09 24.52 11.81
N LEU A 772 -26.92 24.03 10.58
CA LEU A 772 -26.41 24.83 9.46
C LEU A 772 -27.40 25.92 9.01
N ARG A 773 -28.70 25.65 9.10
CA ARG A 773 -29.77 26.64 8.89
C ARG A 773 -29.72 27.76 9.93
N THR A 774 -29.52 27.41 11.20
CA THR A 774 -29.47 28.38 12.32
C THR A 774 -28.27 29.31 12.20
N ILE A 775 -27.13 28.81 11.72
CA ILE A 775 -25.90 29.59 11.48
C ILE A 775 -26.00 30.43 10.19
N GLY A 776 -27.08 30.27 9.40
CA GLY A 776 -27.27 30.98 8.14
C GLY A 776 -26.39 30.49 7.01
N LEU A 777 -25.78 29.30 7.16
CA LEU A 777 -24.95 28.68 6.13
C LEU A 777 -25.79 28.08 4.99
N LEU A 778 -27.04 27.72 5.30
CA LEU A 778 -28.03 27.17 4.37
C LEU A 778 -29.30 28.04 4.44
N SER A 779 -29.86 28.44 3.30
CA SER A 779 -31.09 29.24 3.23
C SER A 779 -32.33 28.39 2.91
N LYS A 780 -33.51 28.83 3.39
CA LYS A 780 -34.82 28.25 3.01
C LYS A 780 -35.17 28.47 1.52
N SER A 781 -34.53 29.42 0.83
CA SER A 781 -35.00 29.91 -0.47
C SER A 781 -34.77 28.96 -1.66
N VAL A 782 -34.13 27.80 -1.47
CA VAL A 782 -33.92 26.78 -2.52
C VAL A 782 -35.06 25.73 -2.55
N LEU A 783 -36.11 25.92 -1.75
CA LEU A 783 -37.11 24.88 -1.44
C LEU A 783 -38.14 24.53 -2.54
N ASN A 784 -38.11 25.13 -3.74
CA ASN A 784 -39.25 25.01 -4.66
C ASN A 784 -38.91 24.79 -6.15
N THR A 785 -38.11 23.79 -6.46
CA THR A 785 -38.06 23.22 -7.82
C THR A 785 -38.52 21.77 -7.76
N ASN A 786 -39.85 21.60 -7.71
CA ASN A 786 -40.60 20.40 -8.07
C ASN A 786 -39.87 19.05 -7.90
N ALA A 787 -39.79 18.56 -6.66
CA ALA A 787 -39.49 17.14 -6.42
C ALA A 787 -40.44 16.23 -7.24
N GLN A 788 -41.69 16.63 -7.45
CA GLN A 788 -42.67 15.91 -8.28
C GLN A 788 -42.35 15.90 -9.79
N GLY A 789 -41.78 16.98 -10.34
CA GLY A 789 -41.40 17.02 -11.76
C GLY A 789 -40.14 16.18 -12.02
N PHE A 790 -39.17 16.28 -11.11
CA PHE A 790 -37.92 15.51 -11.19
C PHE A 790 -38.12 14.01 -10.95
N LEU A 791 -38.97 13.63 -9.99
CA LEU A 791 -39.36 12.23 -9.78
C LEU A 791 -40.25 11.73 -10.91
N GLY A 792 -41.14 12.56 -11.46
CA GLY A 792 -42.02 12.21 -12.58
C GLY A 792 -41.29 11.96 -13.91
N GLU A 793 -40.32 12.80 -14.26
CA GLU A 793 -39.48 12.63 -15.48
C GLU A 793 -38.37 11.58 -15.33
N ALA A 794 -37.92 11.28 -14.10
CA ALA A 794 -36.93 10.22 -13.86
C ALA A 794 -37.55 8.82 -13.65
N LEU A 795 -38.86 8.73 -13.36
CA LEU A 795 -39.63 7.49 -13.25
C LEU A 795 -40.36 7.12 -14.57
N THR A 796 -40.37 8.02 -15.56
CA THR A 796 -40.78 7.73 -16.95
C THR A 796 -39.55 7.48 -17.81
#